data_AF-A0A0M0T618-F1
#
_entry.id   AF-A0A0M0T618-F1
#
_cell.length_a   1.000
_cell.length_b   1.000
_cell.length_c   1.000
_cell.angle_alpha   90.00
_cell.angle_beta   90.00
_cell.angle_gamma   90.00
#
_symmetry.space_group_name_H-M   'P 1'
#
loop_
_entity.id
_entity.type
_entity.pdbx_description
1 polymer ?
#
loop_
_entity_poly.entity_id
_entity_poly.type
_entity_poly.pdbx_seq_one_letter_code
_entity_poly.pdbx_strand_id
1 'polypeptide(L)'
;MLNIDSGKLSHIAISRYEEHIWLLQQQNPGRILKQLSAWRLHDDVSISMLIHAIQSVIEAIPDLNVRYELNDDGELHKTRVMGWQTCLEFFHASSHADMIKQILAVQASAWIPEQHPPFKILIIQKNNEVVLSLILHEILAQICHEKEILEILIRAYAGHCVEPPSLKRVSLLPFDGKAASLVSWLRCCKSENSIIHSSFDVTTDLSKDRLALRWKTGLKINELKTSLSRDKLPHCVSAMISARFAQFIGLLGGQEKIALCLLQPDGFRRIIIECGMAETQIIKSVMDRLQAQPDEDNLLSGTPVTGSDESWVYVRLLSRPNGLVEQQSLLSQPILLPTYEMRPDFELAAECEGTEEISLILTTGQAISGHIGEFLLNRFVSFLKGGEDAIAGLVANSVPGTAVHSAHNAPEKEISAGTDEIAAIILSEFRETLAVTDMTLDDDFFDCGGHSLLATRIIGKLLGTHGLEVHFGDFFSHPSAAALASRAVITNQSKDTEPSAQTQNDRLTAPLALAQTSLWNAYNAYEFSTIFNLPFALDFLDEVDETLLEQAFSDLIERHSSLRTLFHVQNGEICQQIVAMSDVNNDKWFWYSHESKGIRLDDEAAYKFDLSRELPIRIRLIRNPETGRQILSFLVHHMVIDEWSLNVLMEELAQAYLARSVGMAPVWKKTALSFHKFALQQQANGFNQKHLDYWTNMLCDATYGLELALSDNQKTIAAHESSSKAGWIEYKPKPEITHRLYSFARQNNASLFSVVYAAIALSLHKLGNLKDIVIGTSASGRTDPDTYETVGYFTTMVAHRLQFYPEQSVGTLIEDTRDTINNSMPYADIPLDIIQQSLGMTPEDGLIFDVYIQIHANNALNGALKTPSGNDICYRQIDPDKKESMFGLQFEIMEDVIDGERIMRLVITYRADRYPEEHVQRICETIDKVFTFFTTPDVSSLPLAQVPV
;
A
#
# COMPACT_ATOMS: atom_id res chain seq x y z
N MET A 1 18.74 -56.97 -31.88
CA MET A 1 20.13 -57.28 -31.50
C MET A 1 21.03 -56.15 -31.96
N LEU A 2 21.23 -55.18 -31.08
CA LEU A 2 22.45 -54.40 -30.89
C LEU A 2 22.18 -53.64 -29.60
N ASN A 3 22.71 -54.23 -28.51
CA ASN A 3 22.73 -53.65 -27.18
C ASN A 3 23.32 -52.24 -27.29
N ILE A 4 22.49 -51.23 -27.06
CA ILE A 4 23.00 -49.96 -26.56
C ILE A 4 23.17 -50.22 -25.07
N ASP A 5 24.39 -50.59 -24.69
CA ASP A 5 24.85 -50.51 -23.31
C ASP A 5 24.43 -49.14 -22.80
N SER A 6 23.51 -49.14 -21.84
CA SER A 6 23.23 -48.03 -20.96
C SER A 6 24.56 -47.59 -20.37
N GLY A 7 25.15 -46.55 -20.97
CA GLY A 7 26.37 -45.94 -20.50
C GLY A 7 26.16 -45.66 -19.03
N LYS A 8 26.88 -46.41 -18.18
CA LYS A 8 26.96 -46.15 -16.74
C LYS A 8 27.22 -44.67 -16.57
N LEU A 9 26.17 -43.93 -16.23
CA LEU A 9 26.27 -42.53 -15.84
C LEU A 9 27.24 -42.54 -14.66
N SER A 10 28.41 -41.96 -14.88
CA SER A 10 29.40 -41.86 -13.83
C SER A 10 28.77 -41.04 -12.72
N HIS A 11 28.40 -41.68 -11.61
CA HIS A 11 27.92 -40.99 -10.43
C HIS A 11 29.07 -40.11 -9.94
N ILE A 12 28.92 -38.80 -10.08
CA ILE A 12 29.92 -37.86 -9.58
C ILE A 12 29.55 -37.56 -8.14
N ALA A 13 30.52 -37.71 -7.25
CA ALA A 13 30.33 -37.39 -5.85
C ALA A 13 29.87 -35.92 -5.71
N ILE A 14 28.77 -35.73 -5.01
CA ILE A 14 28.27 -34.42 -4.63
C ILE A 14 29.01 -33.97 -3.38
N SER A 15 29.51 -32.75 -3.39
CA SER A 15 30.08 -32.15 -2.18
C SER A 15 28.97 -31.79 -1.18
N ARG A 16 29.26 -31.81 0.12
CA ARG A 16 28.31 -31.34 1.15
C ARG A 16 27.79 -29.92 0.90
N TYR A 17 28.59 -29.09 0.22
CA TYR A 17 28.19 -27.74 -0.17
C TYR A 17 27.12 -27.76 -1.27
N GLU A 18 27.33 -28.54 -2.33
CA GLU A 18 26.35 -28.69 -3.40
C GLU A 18 25.02 -29.24 -2.88
N GLU A 19 25.08 -30.24 -2.00
CA GLU A 19 23.89 -30.80 -1.33
C GLU A 19 23.16 -29.73 -0.50
N HIS A 20 23.89 -28.92 0.28
CA HIS A 20 23.31 -27.84 1.06
C HIS A 20 22.64 -26.76 0.21
N ILE A 21 23.29 -26.31 -0.87
CA ILE A 21 22.74 -25.30 -1.78
C ILE A 21 21.52 -25.85 -2.54
N TRP A 22 21.57 -27.11 -2.95
CA TRP A 22 20.42 -27.78 -3.57
C TRP A 22 19.22 -27.82 -2.61
N LEU A 23 19.42 -28.23 -1.35
CA LEU A 23 18.35 -28.23 -0.33
C LEU A 23 17.77 -26.83 -0.09
N LEU A 24 18.64 -25.80 -0.03
CA LEU A 24 18.21 -24.41 0.18
C LEU A 24 17.33 -23.91 -0.97
N GLN A 25 17.65 -24.28 -2.21
CA GLN A 25 16.88 -23.94 -3.40
C GLN A 25 15.51 -24.66 -3.40
N GLN A 26 15.43 -25.90 -2.93
CA GLN A 26 14.16 -26.64 -2.84
C GLN A 26 13.23 -26.08 -1.76
N GLN A 27 13.77 -25.65 -0.61
CA GLN A 27 12.99 -25.04 0.47
C GLN A 27 12.42 -23.67 0.10
N ASN A 28 13.12 -22.92 -0.76
CA ASN A 28 12.70 -21.59 -1.19
C ASN A 28 12.81 -21.46 -2.72
N PRO A 29 11.88 -22.04 -3.51
CA PRO A 29 11.96 -22.00 -4.97
C PRO A 29 12.01 -20.60 -5.57
N GLY A 30 11.44 -19.60 -4.87
CA GLY A 30 11.47 -18.19 -5.26
C GLY A 30 12.80 -17.47 -4.95
N ARG A 31 13.75 -18.10 -4.24
CA ARG A 31 15.08 -17.51 -3.97
C ARG A 31 15.95 -17.65 -5.20
N ILE A 32 16.48 -16.53 -5.70
CA ILE A 32 17.36 -16.52 -6.87
C ILE A 32 18.82 -16.59 -6.41
N LEU A 33 19.44 -17.77 -6.63
CA LEU A 33 20.85 -18.06 -6.31
C LEU A 33 21.72 -18.06 -7.58
N LYS A 34 21.55 -17.06 -8.45
CA LYS A 34 22.26 -16.96 -9.74
C LYS A 34 23.02 -15.64 -9.85
N GLN A 35 24.34 -15.72 -9.99
CA GLN A 35 25.23 -14.61 -10.27
C GLN A 35 25.17 -14.21 -11.75
N LEU A 36 25.14 -12.91 -12.03
CA LEU A 36 25.06 -12.36 -13.39
C LEU A 36 26.22 -11.40 -13.66
N SER A 37 26.87 -11.58 -14.82
CA SER A 37 27.85 -10.66 -15.37
C SER A 37 27.76 -10.55 -16.89
N ALA A 38 28.07 -9.37 -17.42
CA ALA A 38 27.96 -9.08 -18.86
C ALA A 38 29.11 -8.20 -19.36
N TRP A 39 29.50 -8.42 -20.61
CA TRP A 39 30.57 -7.70 -21.30
C TRP A 39 30.19 -7.41 -22.74
N ARG A 40 30.52 -6.19 -23.18
CA ARG A 40 30.52 -5.85 -24.60
C ARG A 40 31.75 -6.47 -25.26
N LEU A 41 31.55 -7.08 -26.42
CA LEU A 41 32.63 -7.63 -27.24
C LEU A 41 33.26 -6.54 -28.13
N HIS A 42 34.45 -6.78 -28.67
CA HIS A 42 34.99 -5.92 -29.73
C HIS A 42 34.22 -6.12 -31.06
N ASP A 43 34.19 -5.08 -31.89
CA ASP A 43 33.42 -5.09 -33.16
C ASP A 43 33.97 -6.11 -34.19
N ASP A 44 35.21 -6.60 -34.02
CA ASP A 44 35.90 -7.56 -34.91
C ASP A 44 35.85 -9.02 -34.42
N VAL A 45 35.08 -9.31 -33.36
CA VAL A 45 34.99 -10.65 -32.79
C VAL A 45 34.27 -11.63 -33.73
N SER A 46 34.89 -12.79 -33.95
CA SER A 46 34.30 -13.89 -34.72
C SER A 46 33.41 -14.74 -33.82
N ILE A 47 32.09 -14.67 -34.05
CA ILE A 47 31.09 -15.44 -33.29
C ILE A 47 31.33 -16.95 -33.42
N SER A 48 31.79 -17.44 -34.57
CA SER A 48 32.09 -18.87 -34.75
C SER A 48 33.28 -19.32 -33.89
N MET A 49 34.33 -18.51 -33.77
CA MET A 49 35.45 -18.78 -32.87
C MET A 49 35.02 -18.69 -31.40
N LEU A 50 34.15 -17.75 -31.06
CA LEU A 50 33.60 -17.62 -29.71
C LEU A 50 32.79 -18.86 -29.31
N ILE A 51 31.93 -19.38 -30.19
CA ILE A 51 31.18 -20.62 -29.95
C ILE A 51 32.13 -21.79 -29.72
N HIS A 52 33.20 -21.91 -30.52
CA HIS A 52 34.19 -22.97 -30.34
C HIS A 52 34.93 -22.85 -28.99
N ALA A 53 35.28 -21.62 -28.60
CA ALA A 53 35.88 -21.35 -27.30
C ALA A 53 34.93 -21.73 -26.15
N ILE A 54 33.65 -21.35 -26.23
CA ILE A 54 32.60 -21.72 -25.24
C ILE A 54 32.49 -23.24 -25.12
N GLN A 55 32.49 -23.96 -26.25
CA GLN A 55 32.49 -25.41 -26.26
C GLN A 55 33.71 -25.96 -25.49
N SER A 56 34.91 -25.45 -25.75
CA SER A 56 36.12 -25.87 -25.03
C SER A 56 36.04 -25.59 -23.53
N VAL A 57 35.42 -24.49 -23.10
CA VAL A 57 35.23 -24.18 -21.68
C VAL A 57 34.30 -25.19 -21.00
N ILE A 58 33.15 -25.49 -21.61
CA ILE A 58 32.17 -26.43 -21.04
C ILE A 58 32.71 -27.86 -21.02
N GLU A 59 33.49 -28.24 -22.03
CA GLU A 59 34.17 -29.54 -22.07
C GLU A 59 35.27 -29.65 -21.01
N ALA A 60 36.01 -28.56 -20.76
CA ALA A 60 37.04 -28.51 -19.73
C ALA A 60 36.49 -28.46 -18.31
N ILE A 61 35.29 -27.90 -18.10
CA ILE A 61 34.61 -27.81 -16.81
C ILE A 61 33.24 -28.52 -16.88
N PRO A 62 33.21 -29.86 -16.79
CA PRO A 62 31.98 -30.64 -17.00
C PRO A 62 30.86 -30.30 -16.02
N ASP A 63 31.20 -29.82 -14.82
CA ASP A 63 30.25 -29.40 -13.79
C ASP A 63 29.39 -28.20 -14.21
N LEU A 64 29.78 -27.46 -15.25
CA LEU A 64 28.93 -26.43 -15.85
C LEU A 64 27.66 -27.03 -16.49
N ASN A 65 27.69 -28.29 -16.91
CA ASN A 65 26.55 -28.96 -17.54
C ASN A 65 26.17 -30.29 -16.86
N VAL A 66 25.72 -30.18 -15.61
CA VAL A 66 25.18 -31.31 -14.84
C VAL A 66 23.70 -31.14 -14.53
N ARG A 67 23.03 -32.23 -14.16
CA ARG A 67 21.70 -32.28 -13.55
C ARG A 67 21.78 -32.93 -12.18
N TYR A 68 20.96 -32.49 -11.24
CA TYR A 68 20.89 -33.02 -9.88
C TYR A 68 19.57 -33.74 -9.71
N GLU A 69 19.60 -35.01 -9.33
CA GLU A 69 18.43 -35.87 -9.20
C GLU A 69 18.52 -36.71 -7.91
N LEU A 70 17.38 -37.06 -7.34
CA LEU A 70 17.30 -38.03 -6.25
C LEU A 70 17.23 -39.44 -6.83
N ASN A 71 18.01 -40.38 -6.30
CA ASN A 71 17.86 -41.79 -6.63
C ASN A 71 16.68 -42.44 -5.86
N ASP A 72 16.38 -43.70 -6.16
CA ASP A 72 15.29 -44.47 -5.51
C ASP A 72 15.47 -44.61 -3.97
N ASP A 73 16.68 -44.43 -3.46
CA ASP A 73 17.02 -44.46 -2.04
C ASP A 73 16.95 -43.07 -1.37
N GLY A 74 16.60 -42.02 -2.13
CA GLY A 74 16.50 -40.64 -1.64
C GLY A 74 17.84 -39.91 -1.50
N GLU A 75 18.93 -40.45 -2.06
CA GLU A 75 20.24 -39.79 -2.10
C GLU A 75 20.37 -38.90 -3.34
N LEU A 76 20.89 -37.69 -3.13
CA LEU A 76 21.17 -36.75 -4.21
C LEU A 76 22.40 -37.20 -5.02
N HIS A 77 22.27 -37.23 -6.33
CA HIS A 77 23.38 -37.48 -7.25
C HIS A 77 23.36 -36.48 -8.41
N LYS A 78 24.55 -36.23 -9.00
CA LYS A 78 24.67 -35.35 -10.16
C LYS A 78 25.18 -36.09 -11.39
N THR A 79 24.55 -35.79 -12.52
CA THR A 79 24.74 -36.48 -13.79
C THR A 79 25.19 -35.50 -14.86
N ARG A 80 26.27 -35.82 -15.58
CA ARG A 80 26.76 -34.99 -16.70
C ARG A 80 25.86 -35.14 -17.93
N VAL A 81 25.55 -34.01 -18.55
CA VAL A 81 24.85 -33.97 -19.84
C VAL A 81 25.87 -33.70 -20.95
N MET A 82 25.83 -34.52 -21.99
CA MET A 82 26.71 -34.35 -23.16
C MET A 82 26.17 -33.24 -24.08
N GLY A 83 27.06 -32.39 -24.58
CA GLY A 83 26.75 -31.30 -25.50
C GLY A 83 26.71 -29.93 -24.82
N TRP A 84 27.36 -28.94 -25.42
CA TRP A 84 27.46 -27.57 -24.87
C TRP A 84 26.20 -26.73 -25.15
N GLN A 85 25.36 -27.16 -26.09
CA GLN A 85 24.22 -26.39 -26.60
C GLN A 85 23.19 -26.05 -25.52
N THR A 86 23.05 -26.88 -24.48
CA THR A 86 22.12 -26.60 -23.37
C THR A 86 22.57 -25.43 -22.48
N CYS A 87 23.84 -25.02 -22.59
CA CYS A 87 24.41 -23.92 -21.82
C CYS A 87 24.55 -22.63 -22.65
N LEU A 88 24.21 -22.62 -23.94
CA LEU A 88 24.35 -21.46 -24.82
C LEU A 88 23.01 -21.07 -25.43
N GLU A 89 22.62 -19.81 -25.26
CA GLU A 89 21.42 -19.24 -25.89
C GLU A 89 21.79 -17.98 -26.70
N PHE A 90 21.09 -17.80 -27.83
CA PHE A 90 21.24 -16.64 -28.70
C PHE A 90 19.98 -15.80 -28.68
N PHE A 91 20.17 -14.49 -28.51
CA PHE A 91 19.08 -13.53 -28.46
C PHE A 91 19.34 -12.39 -29.44
N HIS A 92 18.26 -11.82 -29.98
CA HIS A 92 18.31 -10.58 -30.73
C HIS A 92 17.54 -9.51 -29.96
N ALA A 93 18.18 -8.37 -29.73
CA ALA A 93 17.58 -7.28 -28.97
C ALA A 93 17.31 -6.09 -29.89
N SER A 94 16.11 -5.54 -29.78
CA SER A 94 15.67 -4.35 -30.51
C SER A 94 16.20 -3.04 -29.91
N SER A 95 16.50 -3.04 -28.61
CA SER A 95 17.00 -1.89 -27.85
C SER A 95 17.94 -2.33 -26.71
N HIS A 96 18.63 -1.38 -26.06
CA HIS A 96 19.43 -1.71 -24.87
C HIS A 96 18.54 -2.18 -23.70
N ALA A 97 17.37 -1.57 -23.55
CA ALA A 97 16.39 -1.97 -22.56
C ALA A 97 15.89 -3.41 -22.77
N ASP A 98 15.58 -3.76 -24.01
CA ASP A 98 15.17 -5.11 -24.39
C ASP A 98 16.28 -6.15 -24.12
N MET A 99 17.53 -5.81 -24.43
CA MET A 99 18.70 -6.63 -24.08
C MET A 99 18.79 -6.89 -22.57
N ILE A 100 18.66 -5.84 -21.75
CA ILE A 100 18.73 -5.95 -20.28
C ILE A 100 17.56 -6.79 -19.77
N LYS A 101 16.34 -6.55 -20.25
CA LYS A 101 15.14 -7.31 -19.88
C LYS A 101 15.29 -8.80 -20.19
N GLN A 102 15.85 -9.15 -21.35
CA GLN A 102 16.08 -10.55 -21.74
C GLN A 102 17.13 -11.23 -20.86
N ILE A 103 18.26 -10.57 -20.57
CA ILE A 103 19.29 -11.10 -19.67
C ILE A 103 18.69 -11.35 -18.26
N LEU A 104 17.97 -10.36 -17.73
CA LEU A 104 17.34 -10.42 -16.42
C LEU A 104 16.25 -11.49 -16.35
N ALA A 105 15.46 -11.70 -17.41
CA ALA A 105 14.47 -12.77 -17.47
C ALA A 105 15.10 -14.16 -17.34
N VAL A 106 16.25 -14.39 -17.99
CA VAL A 106 16.98 -15.66 -17.84
C VAL A 106 17.53 -15.80 -16.41
N GLN A 107 18.00 -14.71 -15.80
CA GLN A 107 18.42 -14.71 -14.39
C GLN A 107 17.24 -14.94 -13.42
N ALA A 108 16.04 -14.43 -13.69
CA ALA A 108 14.88 -14.60 -12.83
C ALA A 108 14.22 -15.99 -12.98
N SER A 109 14.42 -16.67 -14.11
CA SER A 109 13.80 -17.97 -14.38
C SER A 109 14.10 -19.02 -13.29
N ALA A 110 13.12 -19.83 -12.91
CA ALA A 110 13.35 -20.89 -11.93
C ALA A 110 14.42 -21.88 -12.44
N TRP A 111 15.41 -22.20 -11.59
CA TRP A 111 16.37 -23.25 -11.90
C TRP A 111 15.79 -24.59 -11.44
N ILE A 112 15.52 -25.48 -12.40
CA ILE A 112 15.01 -26.84 -12.16
C ILE A 112 16.23 -27.76 -12.24
N PRO A 113 16.78 -28.25 -11.13
CA PRO A 113 18.08 -28.93 -11.10
C PRO A 113 18.14 -30.19 -11.97
N GLU A 114 17.01 -30.86 -12.19
CA GLU A 114 16.85 -32.08 -12.99
C GLU A 114 16.86 -31.77 -14.50
N GLN A 115 16.52 -30.54 -14.90
CA GLN A 115 16.30 -30.18 -16.31
C GLN A 115 17.30 -29.15 -16.84
N HIS A 116 17.75 -28.23 -16.00
CA HIS A 116 18.54 -27.06 -16.40
C HIS A 116 19.98 -27.14 -15.89
N PRO A 117 20.99 -26.75 -16.70
CA PRO A 117 22.36 -26.65 -16.21
C PRO A 117 22.49 -25.54 -15.16
N PRO A 118 23.41 -25.68 -14.20
CA PRO A 118 23.72 -24.60 -13.24
C PRO A 118 24.46 -23.42 -13.89
N PHE A 119 24.75 -23.49 -15.19
CA PHE A 119 25.46 -22.46 -15.95
C PHE A 119 24.75 -22.15 -17.28
N LYS A 120 24.66 -20.85 -17.61
CA LYS A 120 24.24 -20.38 -18.94
C LYS A 120 25.13 -19.26 -19.45
N ILE A 121 25.37 -19.27 -20.75
CA ILE A 121 25.98 -18.20 -21.54
C ILE A 121 24.93 -17.66 -22.51
N LEU A 122 24.81 -16.34 -22.56
CA LEU A 122 23.95 -15.63 -23.49
C LEU A 122 24.82 -14.82 -24.46
N ILE A 123 24.57 -14.97 -25.76
CA ILE A 123 25.11 -14.08 -26.79
C ILE A 123 23.94 -13.27 -27.33
N ILE A 124 23.92 -11.97 -27.05
CA ILE A 124 22.87 -11.06 -27.49
C ILE A 124 23.43 -10.12 -28.54
N GLN A 125 22.77 -10.08 -29.69
CA GLN A 125 23.12 -9.19 -30.79
C GLN A 125 22.10 -8.05 -30.88
N LYS A 126 22.62 -6.83 -30.96
CA LYS A 126 21.85 -5.61 -31.23
C LYS A 126 22.58 -4.80 -32.30
N ASN A 127 22.02 -4.73 -33.51
CA ASN A 127 22.70 -4.10 -34.65
C ASN A 127 24.13 -4.67 -34.84
N ASN A 128 25.16 -3.82 -34.72
CA ASN A 128 26.57 -4.20 -34.80
C ASN A 128 27.21 -4.49 -33.43
N GLU A 129 26.47 -4.37 -32.33
CA GLU A 129 26.97 -4.61 -30.99
C GLU A 129 26.64 -6.04 -30.53
N VAL A 130 27.62 -6.71 -29.92
CA VAL A 130 27.46 -8.05 -29.37
C VAL A 130 27.80 -8.02 -27.89
N VAL A 131 26.90 -8.56 -27.07
CA VAL A 131 27.05 -8.68 -25.62
C VAL A 131 27.10 -10.14 -25.23
N LEU A 132 28.13 -10.49 -24.45
CA LEU A 132 28.30 -11.78 -23.82
C LEU A 132 27.88 -11.69 -22.36
N SER A 133 26.92 -12.51 -21.93
CA SER A 133 26.51 -12.58 -20.52
C SER A 133 26.69 -13.99 -19.97
N LEU A 134 27.18 -14.08 -18.73
CA LEU A 134 27.37 -15.32 -17.98
C LEU A 134 26.42 -15.33 -16.79
N ILE A 135 25.69 -16.45 -16.61
CA ILE A 135 24.79 -16.70 -15.49
C ILE A 135 25.24 -17.97 -14.78
N LEU A 136 25.72 -17.84 -13.54
CA LEU A 136 26.26 -18.92 -12.72
C LEU A 136 25.35 -19.18 -11.51
N HIS A 137 24.94 -20.42 -11.29
CA HIS A 137 24.25 -20.81 -10.06
C HIS A 137 25.25 -20.98 -8.90
N GLU A 138 24.87 -20.55 -7.69
CA GLU A 138 25.72 -20.56 -6.48
C GLU A 138 26.22 -21.95 -6.08
N ILE A 139 25.57 -23.00 -6.60
CA ILE A 139 25.99 -24.40 -6.43
C ILE A 139 27.39 -24.67 -7.00
N LEU A 140 27.83 -23.87 -7.98
CA LEU A 140 29.15 -23.97 -8.60
C LEU A 140 30.27 -23.23 -7.84
N ALA A 141 29.97 -22.55 -6.72
CA ALA A 141 30.94 -21.68 -6.06
C ALA A 141 32.22 -22.40 -5.58
N GLN A 142 32.14 -23.70 -5.26
CA GLN A 142 33.32 -24.52 -4.93
C GLN A 142 34.13 -24.95 -6.15
N ILE A 143 33.59 -24.81 -7.36
CA ILE A 143 34.17 -25.33 -8.59
C ILE A 143 34.85 -24.20 -9.37
N CYS A 144 34.13 -23.12 -9.62
CA CYS A 144 34.60 -22.01 -10.44
C CYS A 144 33.87 -20.71 -10.15
N HIS A 145 34.53 -19.58 -10.38
CA HIS A 145 33.90 -18.26 -10.39
C HIS A 145 33.84 -17.67 -11.81
N GLU A 146 32.98 -16.67 -11.99
CA GLU A 146 32.81 -15.94 -13.26
C GLU A 146 34.13 -15.48 -13.90
N LYS A 147 35.10 -15.02 -13.10
CA LYS A 147 36.38 -14.49 -13.59
C LYS A 147 37.25 -15.57 -14.20
N GLU A 148 37.25 -16.75 -13.61
CA GLU A 148 38.04 -17.88 -14.11
C GLU A 148 37.45 -18.42 -15.40
N ILE A 149 36.11 -18.49 -15.48
CA ILE A 149 35.41 -18.86 -16.71
C ILE A 149 35.75 -17.87 -17.82
N LEU A 150 35.77 -16.57 -17.51
CA LEU A 150 36.12 -15.53 -18.48
C LEU A 150 37.59 -15.61 -18.92
N GLU A 151 38.52 -15.82 -18.00
CA GLU A 151 39.96 -16.02 -18.29
C GLU A 151 40.18 -17.24 -19.19
N ILE A 152 39.52 -18.35 -18.84
CA ILE A 152 39.54 -19.59 -19.60
C ILE A 152 38.94 -19.36 -21.00
N LEU A 153 37.83 -18.64 -21.10
CA LEU A 153 37.18 -18.33 -22.37
C LEU A 153 38.07 -17.46 -23.27
N ILE A 154 38.71 -16.42 -22.72
CA ILE A 154 39.64 -15.56 -23.47
C ILE A 154 40.83 -16.38 -23.98
N ARG A 155 41.40 -17.25 -23.15
CA ARG A 155 42.49 -18.16 -23.56
C ARG A 155 42.05 -19.15 -24.63
N ALA A 156 40.87 -19.74 -24.48
CA ALA A 156 40.29 -20.66 -25.45
C ALA A 156 40.05 -19.97 -26.80
N TYR A 157 39.55 -18.73 -26.79
CA TYR A 157 39.35 -17.92 -27.99
C TYR A 157 40.67 -17.58 -28.69
N ALA A 158 41.74 -17.36 -27.92
CA ALA A 158 43.11 -17.19 -28.44
C ALA A 158 43.77 -18.51 -28.90
N GLY A 159 43.07 -19.65 -28.82
CA GLY A 159 43.57 -20.97 -29.24
C GLY A 159 44.54 -21.63 -28.26
N HIS A 160 44.56 -21.18 -27.00
CA HIS A 160 45.36 -21.81 -25.94
C HIS A 160 44.62 -22.98 -25.28
N CYS A 161 45.37 -23.91 -24.71
CA CYS A 161 44.81 -25.04 -23.96
C CYS A 161 44.07 -24.56 -22.71
N VAL A 162 42.94 -25.18 -22.41
CA VAL A 162 42.10 -24.90 -21.25
C VAL A 162 42.32 -25.97 -20.19
N GLU A 163 42.63 -25.56 -18.96
CA GLU A 163 42.68 -26.46 -17.80
C GLU A 163 41.50 -26.15 -16.86
N PRO A 164 40.90 -27.17 -16.22
CA PRO A 164 39.85 -26.96 -15.23
C PRO A 164 40.37 -26.20 -14.00
N PRO A 165 39.54 -25.34 -13.39
CA PRO A 165 39.89 -24.69 -12.13
C PRO A 165 39.98 -25.72 -10.99
N SER A 166 40.81 -25.43 -9.98
CA SER A 166 40.91 -26.27 -8.78
C SER A 166 39.76 -26.00 -7.81
N LEU A 167 39.26 -27.07 -7.18
CA LEU A 167 38.20 -26.98 -6.16
C LEU A 167 38.58 -26.02 -5.02
N LYS A 168 37.60 -25.25 -4.58
CA LYS A 168 37.74 -24.16 -3.62
C LYS A 168 37.04 -24.49 -2.31
N ARG A 169 37.58 -23.95 -1.22
CA ARG A 169 36.93 -23.99 0.07
C ARG A 169 36.03 -22.76 0.20
N VAL A 170 34.73 -22.98 0.30
CA VAL A 170 33.73 -21.91 0.45
C VAL A 170 33.09 -22.00 1.83
N SER A 171 33.02 -20.87 2.54
CA SER A 171 32.29 -20.74 3.80
C SER A 171 30.89 -20.20 3.52
N LEU A 172 29.86 -20.93 3.97
CA LEU A 172 28.48 -20.47 3.91
C LEU A 172 28.29 -19.36 4.93
N LEU A 173 28.05 -18.14 4.45
CA LEU A 173 27.64 -17.04 5.32
C LEU A 173 26.13 -17.18 5.58
N PRO A 174 25.67 -17.26 6.84
CA PRO A 174 24.25 -17.26 7.17
C PRO A 174 23.71 -15.84 6.92
N PHE A 175 23.28 -15.57 5.69
CA PHE A 175 22.51 -14.38 5.38
C PHE A 175 21.03 -14.73 5.43
N ASP A 176 20.48 -14.64 6.63
CA ASP A 176 19.05 -14.45 6.83
C ASP A 176 18.82 -12.96 6.61
N GLY A 177 18.07 -12.56 5.59
CA GLY A 177 17.82 -11.15 5.22
C GLY A 177 17.02 -10.33 6.26
N LYS A 178 17.27 -10.55 7.56
CA LYS A 178 16.65 -9.94 8.74
C LYS A 178 17.58 -8.95 9.47
N ALA A 179 18.78 -8.70 8.97
CA ALA A 179 19.67 -7.72 9.62
C ALA A 179 19.08 -6.31 9.49
N ALA A 180 18.94 -5.60 10.60
CA ALA A 180 18.48 -4.22 10.62
C ALA A 180 19.53 -3.31 9.96
N SER A 181 19.17 -2.66 8.85
CA SER A 181 19.95 -1.57 8.25
C SER A 181 20.32 -0.51 9.27
N LEU A 182 21.59 -0.12 9.24
CA LEU A 182 22.23 0.85 10.13
C LEU A 182 21.80 2.30 9.87
N VAL A 183 21.16 2.57 8.73
CA VAL A 183 20.72 3.91 8.33
C VAL A 183 19.28 3.80 7.83
N SER A 184 18.32 3.93 8.74
CA SER A 184 16.90 3.60 8.49
C SER A 184 16.25 4.42 7.38
N TRP A 185 16.63 5.69 7.20
CA TRP A 185 16.13 6.57 6.13
C TRP A 185 16.65 6.21 4.73
N LEU A 186 17.65 5.32 4.61
CA LEU A 186 18.18 4.84 3.33
C LEU A 186 17.40 3.66 2.75
N ARG A 187 16.51 3.05 3.54
CA ARG A 187 15.73 1.90 3.08
C ARG A 187 14.70 2.31 2.03
N CYS A 188 14.36 1.38 1.16
CA CYS A 188 13.17 1.43 0.33
C CYS A 188 11.95 1.61 1.24
N CYS A 189 11.47 2.84 1.36
CA CYS A 189 10.06 3.06 1.64
C CYS A 189 9.27 2.44 0.49
N LYS A 190 8.16 1.75 0.77
CA LYS A 190 7.26 1.22 -0.28
C LYS A 190 6.46 2.34 -0.98
N SER A 191 7.08 3.50 -1.15
CA SER A 191 6.57 4.71 -1.78
C SER A 191 7.45 5.01 -3.00
N GLU A 192 6.94 4.70 -4.19
CA GLU A 192 7.56 5.13 -5.44
C GLU A 192 7.31 6.63 -5.63
N ASN A 193 8.24 7.47 -5.18
CA ASN A 193 8.33 8.85 -5.62
C ASN A 193 9.77 9.38 -5.44
N SER A 194 10.60 9.21 -6.46
CA SER A 194 11.67 10.19 -6.77
C SER A 194 12.24 9.95 -8.18
N ILE A 195 12.10 10.94 -9.05
CA ILE A 195 12.71 10.99 -10.39
C ILE A 195 14.07 11.65 -10.26
N ILE A 196 15.17 10.92 -10.53
CA ILE A 196 16.38 11.42 -11.24
C ILE A 196 17.02 10.23 -12.00
N HIS A 197 17.32 10.45 -13.28
CA HIS A 197 17.87 9.48 -14.24
C HIS A 197 19.24 8.90 -13.84
N SER A 198 19.38 7.58 -14.00
CA SER A 198 20.67 6.90 -13.98
C SER A 198 21.40 7.01 -15.33
N SER A 199 22.71 6.83 -15.34
CA SER A 199 23.56 6.90 -16.54
C SER A 199 23.35 5.74 -17.55
N PHE A 200 22.42 4.82 -17.26
CA PHE A 200 21.98 3.78 -18.19
C PHE A 200 20.46 3.85 -18.33
N ASP A 201 20.00 3.97 -19.56
CA ASP A 201 18.60 4.03 -19.99
C ASP A 201 17.93 2.65 -19.78
N VAL A 202 17.86 2.19 -18.53
CA VAL A 202 17.10 1.02 -18.11
C VAL A 202 15.66 1.49 -17.97
N THR A 203 14.89 1.28 -19.03
CA THR A 203 13.48 1.62 -19.13
C THR A 203 12.67 1.27 -17.88
N THR A 204 11.69 2.12 -17.59
CA THR A 204 10.67 2.12 -16.54
C THR A 204 9.94 0.79 -16.27
N ASP A 205 10.09 -0.23 -17.10
CA ASP A 205 9.38 -1.51 -17.02
C ASP A 205 9.98 -2.50 -15.99
N LEU A 206 11.24 -2.30 -15.57
CA LEU A 206 11.94 -3.13 -14.57
C LEU A 206 11.84 -2.56 -13.13
N SER A 207 11.11 -1.45 -12.94
CA SER A 207 11.00 -0.70 -11.67
C SER A 207 10.22 -1.44 -10.57
N LYS A 208 9.40 -2.43 -10.94
CA LYS A 208 8.59 -3.24 -10.01
C LYS A 208 9.37 -4.36 -9.33
N ASP A 209 10.52 -4.72 -9.88
CA ASP A 209 11.34 -5.83 -9.41
C ASP A 209 12.38 -5.33 -8.41
N ARG A 210 12.40 -5.92 -7.22
CA ARG A 210 13.38 -5.62 -6.16
C ARG A 210 14.76 -6.09 -6.63
N LEU A 211 15.45 -5.24 -7.39
CA LEU A 211 16.78 -5.49 -7.95
C LEU A 211 17.85 -4.79 -7.10
N ALA A 212 18.97 -5.47 -6.89
CA ALA A 212 20.17 -4.82 -6.38
C ALA A 212 20.81 -4.01 -7.53
N LEU A 213 21.02 -2.72 -7.30
CA LEU A 213 21.54 -1.77 -8.29
C LEU A 213 23.03 -1.52 -8.07
N ARG A 214 23.75 -1.17 -9.14
CA ARG A 214 25.21 -0.97 -9.15
C ARG A 214 25.59 0.40 -9.71
N TRP A 215 26.46 1.12 -9.02
CA TRP A 215 26.99 2.44 -9.42
C TRP A 215 28.50 2.41 -9.44
N LYS A 216 29.12 3.04 -10.45
CA LYS A 216 30.58 3.14 -10.61
C LYS A 216 31.02 4.60 -10.66
N THR A 217 32.12 4.93 -9.97
CA THR A 217 32.80 6.23 -10.12
C THR A 217 34.31 6.05 -10.14
N GLY A 218 35.02 6.91 -10.88
CA GLY A 218 36.48 6.98 -10.90
C GLY A 218 37.01 8.06 -9.95
N LEU A 219 38.18 7.81 -9.36
CA LEU A 219 38.87 8.72 -8.45
C LEU A 219 40.36 8.73 -8.74
N LYS A 220 40.94 9.94 -8.81
CA LYS A 220 42.40 10.09 -8.87
C LYS A 220 42.97 9.98 -7.47
N ILE A 221 43.99 9.12 -7.31
CA ILE A 221 44.63 8.85 -6.01
C ILE A 221 45.19 10.14 -5.38
N ASN A 222 45.66 11.07 -6.20
CA ASN A 222 46.26 12.34 -5.76
C ASN A 222 45.26 13.36 -5.18
N GLU A 223 43.95 13.16 -5.35
CA GLU A 223 42.90 14.05 -4.85
C GLU A 223 42.40 13.67 -3.45
N LEU A 224 42.89 12.56 -2.90
CA LEU A 224 42.49 12.05 -1.60
C LEU A 224 43.28 12.78 -0.51
N LYS A 225 42.57 13.39 0.46
CA LYS A 225 43.21 14.03 1.64
C LYS A 225 43.82 13.02 2.60
N THR A 226 43.30 11.80 2.59
CA THR A 226 43.82 10.69 3.39
C THR A 226 45.19 10.30 2.89
N SER A 227 46.12 10.04 3.80
CA SER A 227 47.51 9.61 3.57
C SER A 227 47.60 8.21 2.93
N LEU A 228 46.95 8.02 1.79
CA LEU A 228 47.09 6.90 0.87
C LEU A 228 48.39 7.14 0.08
N SER A 229 49.52 6.79 0.68
CA SER A 229 50.83 6.94 0.07
C SER A 229 50.93 6.15 -1.24
N ARG A 230 51.52 6.75 -2.28
CA ARG A 230 51.78 6.11 -3.59
C ARG A 230 52.62 4.82 -3.54
N ASP A 231 53.28 4.54 -2.41
CA ASP A 231 54.15 3.38 -2.21
C ASP A 231 53.43 2.11 -1.70
N LYS A 232 52.10 2.15 -1.52
CA LYS A 232 51.31 1.02 -0.97
C LYS A 232 50.78 0.08 -2.05
N LEU A 233 50.70 -1.22 -1.71
CA LEU A 233 50.14 -2.24 -2.59
C LEU A 233 48.63 -1.97 -2.83
N PRO A 234 48.08 -2.26 -4.03
CA PRO A 234 46.69 -1.99 -4.38
C PRO A 234 45.64 -2.53 -3.38
N HIS A 235 45.89 -3.71 -2.80
CA HIS A 235 44.98 -4.30 -1.82
C HIS A 235 44.94 -3.54 -0.49
N CYS A 236 46.04 -2.91 -0.07
CA CYS A 236 46.07 -2.06 1.13
C CYS A 236 45.22 -0.81 0.91
N VAL A 237 45.33 -0.20 -0.26
CA VAL A 237 44.53 0.96 -0.67
C VAL A 237 43.04 0.62 -0.68
N SER A 238 42.65 -0.50 -1.27
CA SER A 238 41.25 -0.95 -1.28
C SER A 238 40.72 -1.26 0.14
N ALA A 239 41.52 -1.90 1.00
CA ALA A 239 41.12 -2.18 2.38
C ALA A 239 40.89 -0.90 3.21
N MET A 240 41.75 0.12 3.03
CA MET A 240 41.58 1.43 3.66
C MET A 240 40.32 2.16 3.18
N ILE A 241 40.00 2.07 1.88
CA ILE A 241 38.77 2.64 1.33
C ILE A 241 37.54 1.96 1.92
N SER A 242 37.56 0.62 2.03
CA SER A 242 36.46 -0.13 2.65
C SER A 242 36.26 0.25 4.12
N ALA A 243 37.35 0.42 4.88
CA ALA A 243 37.27 0.88 6.27
C ALA A 243 36.69 2.31 6.38
N ARG A 244 37.12 3.22 5.49
CA ARG A 244 36.55 4.58 5.43
C ARG A 244 35.09 4.59 5.00
N PHE A 245 34.67 3.66 4.14
CA PHE A 245 33.27 3.52 3.76
C PHE A 245 32.40 3.03 4.91
N ALA A 246 32.87 2.05 5.68
CA ALA A 246 32.18 1.63 6.91
C ALA A 246 32.06 2.81 7.88
N GLN A 247 33.14 3.54 8.14
CA GLN A 247 33.10 4.75 8.98
C GLN A 247 32.07 5.77 8.46
N PHE A 248 32.06 6.04 7.16
CA PHE A 248 31.10 6.94 6.52
C PHE A 248 29.64 6.51 6.75
N ILE A 249 29.32 5.23 6.56
CA ILE A 249 27.97 4.70 6.79
C ILE A 249 27.59 4.77 8.28
N GLY A 250 28.53 4.55 9.21
CA GLY A 250 28.29 4.69 10.65
C GLY A 250 27.98 6.09 11.09
N LEU A 251 28.71 7.06 10.52
CA LEU A 251 28.47 8.47 10.76
C LEU A 251 27.06 8.88 10.29
N LEU A 252 26.57 8.33 9.17
CA LEU A 252 25.21 8.57 8.68
C LEU A 252 24.12 7.88 9.52
N GLY A 253 24.44 6.73 10.14
CA GLY A 253 23.51 5.94 10.95
C GLY A 253 23.51 6.26 12.45
N GLY A 254 24.40 7.15 12.90
CA GLY A 254 24.52 7.55 14.31
C GLY A 254 25.13 6.49 15.24
N GLN A 255 25.69 5.40 14.71
CA GLN A 255 26.20 4.27 15.50
C GLN A 255 27.61 4.54 16.05
N GLU A 256 27.86 4.12 17.30
CA GLU A 256 29.19 4.25 17.93
C GLU A 256 30.18 3.20 17.45
N LYS A 257 29.69 2.02 17.04
CA LYS A 257 30.49 0.87 16.63
C LYS A 257 29.95 0.24 15.35
N ILE A 258 30.85 -0.10 14.42
CA ILE A 258 30.52 -0.91 13.24
C ILE A 258 31.48 -2.08 13.12
N ALA A 259 30.94 -3.28 12.99
CA ALA A 259 31.70 -4.43 12.51
C ALA A 259 31.86 -4.36 10.98
N LEU A 260 33.10 -4.25 10.52
CA LEU A 260 33.51 -4.38 9.13
C LEU A 260 33.92 -5.83 8.86
N CYS A 261 33.26 -6.52 7.93
CA CYS A 261 33.70 -7.83 7.45
C CYS A 261 34.64 -7.70 6.25
N LEU A 262 35.94 -7.94 6.43
CA LEU A 262 36.89 -8.00 5.32
C LEU A 262 37.11 -9.44 4.86
N LEU A 263 37.02 -9.66 3.54
CA LEU A 263 37.57 -10.84 2.90
C LEU A 263 39.03 -10.54 2.56
N GLN A 264 39.99 -11.21 3.22
CA GLN A 264 41.39 -11.08 2.83
C GLN A 264 41.56 -11.53 1.38
N PRO A 265 42.24 -10.75 0.53
CA PRO A 265 42.65 -11.21 -0.78
C PRO A 265 43.75 -12.26 -0.55
N ASP A 266 43.44 -13.53 -0.79
CA ASP A 266 44.47 -14.56 -0.83
C ASP A 266 45.57 -14.12 -1.81
N GLY A 267 46.78 -14.05 -1.27
CA GLY A 267 47.89 -13.30 -1.83
C GLY A 267 48.27 -13.74 -3.24
N PHE A 268 48.58 -12.75 -4.09
CA PHE A 268 49.37 -12.98 -5.29
C PHE A 268 50.81 -13.38 -4.89
N ARG A 269 51.04 -14.68 -4.66
CA ARG A 269 52.31 -15.36 -4.96
C ARG A 269 52.03 -16.82 -5.31
N ARG A 270 52.42 -17.18 -6.52
CA ARG A 270 52.53 -18.54 -7.06
C ARG A 270 53.27 -19.46 -6.06
N ILE A 271 52.56 -20.34 -5.33
CA ILE A 271 53.14 -21.50 -4.63
C ILE A 271 52.17 -22.68 -4.70
N ILE A 272 52.65 -23.79 -5.27
CA ILE A 272 52.15 -25.16 -5.08
C ILE A 272 52.56 -25.59 -3.66
N ILE A 273 51.64 -26.16 -2.87
CA ILE A 273 51.78 -27.19 -1.79
C ILE A 273 50.53 -27.06 -0.88
N GLU A 274 49.60 -28.02 -0.93
CA GLU A 274 49.56 -29.25 -0.11
C GLU A 274 49.10 -29.00 1.34
N CYS A 275 47.93 -29.57 1.65
CA CYS A 275 47.27 -29.76 2.95
C CYS A 275 47.88 -29.09 4.20
N GLY A 276 47.22 -28.04 4.66
CA GLY A 276 47.32 -27.52 6.03
C GLY A 276 46.28 -26.42 6.21
N MET A 277 45.51 -26.45 7.30
CA MET A 277 44.41 -25.52 7.53
C MET A 277 44.83 -24.06 7.30
N ALA A 278 44.15 -23.37 6.38
CA ALA A 278 44.12 -21.91 6.33
C ALA A 278 42.66 -21.48 6.19
N GLU A 279 42.22 -20.71 7.18
CA GLU A 279 40.93 -20.03 7.27
C GLU A 279 40.99 -18.81 6.34
N THR A 280 40.02 -18.65 5.43
CA THR A 280 39.67 -17.29 5.00
C THR A 280 39.05 -16.61 6.22
N GLN A 281 39.89 -15.99 7.05
CA GLN A 281 39.45 -15.31 8.25
C GLN A 281 38.60 -14.11 7.82
N ILE A 282 37.31 -14.17 8.13
CA ILE A 282 36.46 -12.98 8.15
C ILE A 282 36.98 -12.14 9.30
N ILE A 283 37.75 -11.10 8.98
CA ILE A 283 38.19 -10.16 9.99
C ILE A 283 36.98 -9.25 10.26
N LYS A 284 36.35 -9.42 11.42
CA LYS A 284 35.39 -8.44 11.98
C LYS A 284 36.20 -7.42 12.77
N SER A 285 36.44 -6.24 12.20
CA SER A 285 37.03 -5.13 12.95
C SER A 285 35.92 -4.22 13.44
N VAL A 286 35.84 -4.00 14.76
CA VAL A 286 34.89 -3.07 15.39
C VAL A 286 35.53 -1.68 15.37
N MET A 287 34.99 -0.78 14.55
CA MET A 287 35.49 0.60 14.45
C MET A 287 34.71 1.51 15.40
N ASP A 288 35.42 2.30 16.21
CA ASP A 288 34.86 3.33 17.11
C ASP A 288 34.77 4.68 16.37
N ARG A 289 33.61 5.35 16.51
CA ARG A 289 33.28 6.64 15.89
C ARG A 289 34.32 7.76 16.14
N LEU A 290 35.12 7.67 17.22
CA LEU A 290 36.11 8.69 17.61
C LEU A 290 37.55 8.43 17.11
N GLN A 291 37.83 7.34 16.39
CA GLN A 291 39.17 7.09 15.85
C GLN A 291 39.45 7.89 14.57
N ALA A 292 40.34 8.90 14.67
CA ALA A 292 40.67 9.81 13.57
C ALA A 292 41.34 9.13 12.34
N GLN A 293 42.06 8.02 12.55
CA GLN A 293 42.65 7.19 11.49
C GLN A 293 42.65 5.71 11.90
N PRO A 294 42.21 4.80 11.00
CA PRO A 294 42.34 3.36 11.24
C PRO A 294 43.82 2.95 11.23
N ASP A 295 44.26 2.17 12.22
CA ASP A 295 45.61 1.61 12.26
C ASP A 295 45.73 0.44 11.27
N GLU A 296 46.63 0.57 10.30
CA GLU A 296 46.75 -0.32 9.14
C GLU A 296 47.15 -1.75 9.52
N ASP A 297 48.02 -1.89 10.52
CA ASP A 297 48.48 -3.19 11.00
C ASP A 297 47.37 -3.93 11.76
N ASN A 298 46.45 -3.21 12.42
CA ASN A 298 45.29 -3.79 13.13
C ASN A 298 44.14 -4.20 12.20
N LEU A 299 43.95 -3.51 11.07
CA LEU A 299 42.90 -3.82 10.08
C LEU A 299 43.12 -5.14 9.36
N LEU A 300 44.38 -5.53 9.16
CA LEU A 300 44.79 -6.75 8.45
C LEU A 300 45.14 -7.91 9.39
N SER A 301 45.25 -7.69 10.70
CA SER A 301 45.64 -8.69 11.72
C SER A 301 44.53 -9.12 12.69
N GLY A 302 43.29 -8.64 12.50
CA GLY A 302 42.23 -8.75 13.50
C GLY A 302 41.87 -10.18 13.95
N THR A 303 41.41 -10.31 15.19
CA THR A 303 41.05 -11.58 15.82
C THR A 303 39.68 -12.12 15.36
N PRO A 304 39.53 -13.44 15.15
CA PRO A 304 38.24 -14.04 14.82
C PRO A 304 37.28 -13.93 16.01
N VAL A 305 36.09 -13.35 15.80
CA VAL A 305 35.06 -13.22 16.84
C VAL A 305 33.91 -14.19 16.58
N THR A 306 33.68 -15.06 17.56
CA THR A 306 32.47 -15.86 17.74
C THR A 306 31.43 -15.09 18.56
N GLY A 307 30.31 -14.71 17.93
CA GLY A 307 29.09 -14.22 18.58
C GLY A 307 29.16 -12.82 19.20
N SER A 308 28.57 -11.82 18.54
CA SER A 308 28.07 -10.61 19.20
C SER A 308 26.77 -10.14 18.55
N ASP A 309 25.83 -9.67 19.39
CA ASP A 309 24.52 -9.09 19.03
C ASP A 309 24.63 -7.64 18.49
N GLU A 310 25.79 -7.24 17.95
CA GLU A 310 26.05 -5.86 17.52
C GLU A 310 25.67 -5.65 16.04
N SER A 311 25.21 -4.44 15.70
CA SER A 311 24.87 -4.05 14.33
C SER A 311 26.12 -3.99 13.43
N TRP A 312 26.03 -4.50 12.19
CA TRP A 312 27.20 -4.73 11.32
C TRP A 312 26.98 -4.26 9.88
N VAL A 313 28.04 -3.75 9.23
CA VAL A 313 28.06 -3.43 7.78
C VAL A 313 28.82 -4.53 7.05
N TYR A 314 28.24 -5.08 5.99
CA TYR A 314 28.98 -5.95 5.09
C TYR A 314 29.70 -5.11 4.02
N VAL A 315 31.03 -5.22 3.89
CA VAL A 315 31.77 -4.52 2.82
C VAL A 315 32.67 -5.53 2.12
N ARG A 316 32.34 -5.89 0.88
CA ARG A 316 33.09 -6.90 0.11
C ARG A 316 34.24 -6.28 -0.68
N LEU A 317 35.48 -6.64 -0.36
CA LEU A 317 36.64 -6.27 -1.15
C LEU A 317 36.68 -7.06 -2.47
N LEU A 318 36.44 -6.41 -3.62
CA LEU A 318 36.77 -6.97 -4.93
C LEU A 318 38.08 -6.35 -5.43
N SER A 319 39.21 -6.97 -5.12
CA SER A 319 40.49 -6.61 -5.73
C SER A 319 40.54 -7.19 -7.15
N ARG A 320 40.75 -6.35 -8.18
CA ARG A 320 41.34 -6.84 -9.44
C ARG A 320 42.83 -7.00 -9.22
N PRO A 321 43.41 -8.19 -9.44
CA PRO A 321 44.82 -8.26 -9.77
C PRO A 321 44.98 -7.68 -11.17
N ASN A 322 45.86 -6.69 -11.30
CA ASN A 322 46.36 -6.24 -12.60
C ASN A 322 46.81 -7.46 -13.41
N GLY A 323 46.26 -7.61 -14.63
CA GLY A 323 46.74 -8.62 -15.58
C GLY A 323 45.80 -8.97 -16.74
N LEU A 324 44.49 -8.78 -16.60
CA LEU A 324 43.53 -9.16 -17.65
C LEU A 324 43.44 -8.17 -18.83
N VAL A 325 44.00 -6.97 -18.70
CA VAL A 325 43.80 -5.86 -19.65
C VAL A 325 44.94 -5.71 -20.67
N GLU A 326 46.00 -6.52 -20.60
CA GLU A 326 47.10 -6.46 -21.59
C GLU A 326 46.96 -7.43 -22.77
N GLN A 327 45.91 -8.26 -22.82
CA GLN A 327 45.62 -9.09 -24.01
C GLN A 327 44.36 -8.61 -24.72
N GLN A 328 44.55 -7.61 -25.59
CA GLN A 328 43.61 -7.21 -26.63
C GLN A 328 43.12 -8.45 -27.40
N SER A 329 41.83 -8.79 -27.37
CA SER A 329 41.22 -9.58 -28.48
C SER A 329 39.70 -9.77 -28.38
N LEU A 330 39.12 -9.98 -27.20
CA LEU A 330 37.70 -10.42 -27.11
C LEU A 330 36.75 -9.40 -26.47
N LEU A 331 37.09 -8.85 -25.30
CA LEU A 331 36.19 -8.02 -24.48
C LEU A 331 36.58 -6.55 -24.56
N SER A 332 35.61 -5.68 -24.86
CA SER A 332 35.83 -4.24 -24.93
C SER A 332 35.55 -3.53 -23.60
N GLN A 333 34.39 -3.78 -22.98
CA GLN A 333 34.02 -3.13 -21.72
C GLN A 333 33.03 -3.98 -20.89
N PRO A 334 33.17 -4.08 -19.55
CA PRO A 334 32.15 -4.68 -18.71
C PRO A 334 30.88 -3.83 -18.65
N ILE A 335 29.71 -4.47 -18.57
CA ILE A 335 28.40 -3.84 -18.41
C ILE A 335 27.93 -4.04 -16.97
N LEU A 336 27.59 -2.96 -16.29
CA LEU A 336 27.05 -3.00 -14.93
C LEU A 336 25.54 -3.20 -14.99
N LEU A 337 25.11 -4.46 -14.85
CA LEU A 337 23.70 -4.81 -14.82
C LEU A 337 23.16 -4.85 -13.38
N PRO A 338 21.88 -4.53 -13.17
CA PRO A 338 21.18 -4.85 -11.94
C PRO A 338 21.05 -6.38 -11.78
N THR A 339 20.71 -6.86 -10.58
CA THR A 339 20.63 -8.30 -10.29
C THR A 339 19.51 -8.67 -9.33
N TYR A 340 18.84 -9.81 -9.55
CA TYR A 340 17.87 -10.38 -8.61
C TYR A 340 18.50 -11.17 -7.46
N GLU A 341 19.80 -11.44 -7.56
CA GLU A 341 20.55 -12.11 -6.49
C GLU A 341 20.48 -11.29 -5.20
N MET A 342 20.04 -11.89 -4.10
CA MET A 342 19.94 -11.22 -2.80
C MET A 342 21.30 -10.65 -2.37
N ARG A 343 21.38 -9.34 -2.15
CA ARG A 343 22.58 -8.63 -1.71
C ARG A 343 22.36 -7.94 -0.35
N PRO A 344 23.41 -7.73 0.46
CA PRO A 344 23.33 -6.88 1.64
C PRO A 344 23.03 -5.43 1.25
N ASP A 345 22.56 -4.61 2.21
CA ASP A 345 22.17 -3.22 1.98
C ASP A 345 23.23 -2.40 1.22
N PHE A 346 24.50 -2.59 1.57
CA PHE A 346 25.61 -1.97 0.88
C PHE A 346 26.70 -3.01 0.62
N GLU A 347 27.28 -2.98 -0.56
CA GLU A 347 28.47 -3.74 -0.93
C GLU A 347 29.36 -2.84 -1.79
N LEU A 348 30.49 -2.39 -1.24
CA LEU A 348 31.44 -1.53 -1.94
C LEU A 348 32.66 -2.32 -2.41
N ALA A 349 32.91 -2.27 -3.70
CA ALA A 349 34.13 -2.74 -4.34
C ALA A 349 35.04 -1.56 -4.75
N ALA A 350 36.35 -1.75 -4.64
CA ALA A 350 37.36 -0.77 -5.05
C ALA A 350 38.40 -1.44 -5.96
N GLU A 351 38.42 -1.04 -7.23
CA GLU A 351 39.32 -1.53 -8.27
C GLU A 351 40.40 -0.48 -8.56
N CYS A 352 41.69 -0.85 -8.53
CA CYS A 352 42.76 0.04 -8.97
C CYS A 352 42.94 -0.09 -10.50
N GLU A 353 42.75 1.01 -11.24
CA GLU A 353 43.01 1.10 -12.68
C GLU A 353 44.39 1.78 -12.88
N GLY A 354 45.46 0.97 -12.89
CA GLY A 354 46.83 1.48 -12.98
C GLY A 354 47.37 2.03 -11.65
N THR A 355 48.29 3.01 -11.72
CA THR A 355 48.96 3.61 -10.54
C THR A 355 48.37 4.95 -10.09
N GLU A 356 47.42 5.52 -10.83
CA GLU A 356 46.93 6.88 -10.59
C GLU A 356 45.41 6.98 -10.37
N GLU A 357 44.63 5.96 -10.72
CA GLU A 357 43.17 5.97 -10.62
C GLU A 357 42.60 4.73 -9.92
N ILE A 358 41.53 4.95 -9.16
CA ILE A 358 40.74 3.93 -8.46
C ILE A 358 39.29 4.08 -8.89
N SER A 359 38.70 2.98 -9.32
CA SER A 359 37.27 2.85 -9.55
C SER A 359 36.58 2.30 -8.31
N LEU A 360 35.53 2.97 -7.84
CA LEU A 360 34.63 2.47 -6.80
C LEU A 360 33.35 1.96 -7.44
N ILE A 361 32.90 0.76 -7.05
CA ILE A 361 31.63 0.17 -7.46
C ILE A 361 30.79 -0.09 -6.20
N LEU A 362 29.74 0.69 -6.01
CA LEU A 362 28.76 0.46 -4.94
C LEU A 362 27.62 -0.40 -5.50
N THR A 363 27.29 -1.49 -4.82
CA THR A 363 26.06 -2.25 -5.03
C THR A 363 25.15 -2.00 -3.82
N THR A 364 23.91 -1.59 -4.03
CA THR A 364 22.93 -1.51 -2.95
C THR A 364 22.02 -2.71 -3.00
N GLY A 365 21.69 -3.25 -1.83
CA GLY A 365 20.74 -4.35 -1.69
C GLY A 365 19.33 -3.94 -2.07
N GLN A 366 18.47 -4.95 -2.24
CA GLN A 366 17.06 -4.81 -2.63
C GLN A 366 16.20 -4.01 -1.64
N ALA A 367 16.67 -3.87 -0.40
CA ALA A 367 16.00 -3.12 0.67
C ALA A 367 16.39 -1.64 0.71
N ILE A 368 17.31 -1.18 -0.14
CA ILE A 368 17.82 0.20 -0.19
C ILE A 368 17.23 0.93 -1.41
N SER A 369 16.78 2.17 -1.20
CA SER A 369 16.15 2.96 -2.26
C SER A 369 17.04 3.05 -3.50
N GLY A 370 16.47 2.75 -4.68
CA GLY A 370 17.21 2.72 -5.94
C GLY A 370 17.77 4.07 -6.40
N HIS A 371 17.44 5.16 -5.71
CA HIS A 371 17.93 6.51 -6.01
C HIS A 371 19.10 6.93 -5.13
N ILE A 372 19.41 6.17 -4.07
CA ILE A 372 20.40 6.62 -3.09
C ILE A 372 21.82 6.19 -3.38
N GLY A 373 22.04 5.14 -4.17
CA GLY A 373 23.39 4.63 -4.42
C GLY A 373 24.31 5.68 -5.05
N GLU A 374 23.82 6.44 -6.03
CA GLU A 374 24.57 7.54 -6.64
C GLU A 374 24.86 8.66 -5.63
N PHE A 375 23.86 9.05 -4.84
CA PHE A 375 24.01 10.06 -3.81
C PHE A 375 25.06 9.65 -2.77
N LEU A 376 24.99 8.41 -2.26
CA LEU A 376 25.94 7.88 -1.28
C LEU A 376 27.35 7.79 -1.85
N LEU A 377 27.49 7.31 -3.09
CA LEU A 377 28.79 7.21 -3.74
C LEU A 377 29.41 8.60 -3.94
N ASN A 378 28.64 9.59 -4.40
CA ASN A 378 29.09 10.98 -4.56
C ASN A 378 29.48 11.64 -3.23
N ARG A 379 28.70 11.39 -2.17
CA ARG A 379 29.01 11.91 -0.83
C ARG A 379 30.21 11.22 -0.21
N PHE A 380 30.37 9.92 -0.43
CA PHE A 380 31.55 9.18 0.01
C PHE A 380 32.82 9.66 -0.69
N VAL A 381 32.75 9.91 -2.00
CA VAL A 381 33.84 10.56 -2.75
C VAL A 381 34.20 11.92 -2.14
N SER A 382 33.18 12.72 -1.82
CA SER A 382 33.38 14.03 -1.19
C SER A 382 34.00 13.90 0.21
N PHE A 383 33.61 12.88 0.98
CA PHE A 383 34.17 12.55 2.29
C PHE A 383 35.66 12.17 2.19
N LEU A 384 36.03 11.35 1.19
CA LEU A 384 37.42 10.99 0.91
C LEU A 384 38.30 12.19 0.50
N LYS A 385 37.72 13.19 -0.18
CA LYS A 385 38.41 14.42 -0.62
C LYS A 385 38.43 15.53 0.44
N GLY A 386 37.38 15.62 1.26
CA GLY A 386 37.07 16.77 2.12
C GLY A 386 37.39 16.60 3.61
N GLY A 387 37.33 15.37 4.14
CA GLY A 387 37.33 15.10 5.58
C GLY A 387 35.91 15.12 6.19
N GLU A 388 35.81 14.97 7.52
CA GLU A 388 34.53 14.90 8.26
C GLU A 388 33.67 16.17 8.16
N ASP A 389 34.28 17.34 7.93
CA ASP A 389 33.56 18.61 7.74
C ASP A 389 32.59 18.59 6.55
N ALA A 390 32.84 17.72 5.55
CA ALA A 390 32.01 17.62 4.34
C ALA A 390 30.63 16.97 4.59
N ILE A 391 30.44 16.32 5.73
CA ILE A 391 29.20 15.61 6.10
C ILE A 391 28.47 16.23 7.32
N ALA A 392 28.98 17.33 7.89
CA ALA A 392 28.42 17.97 9.08
C ALA A 392 26.94 18.37 8.94
N GLY A 393 26.50 18.79 7.75
CA GLY A 393 25.08 19.12 7.47
C GLY A 393 24.16 17.92 7.29
N LEU A 394 24.71 16.72 7.04
CA LEU A 394 23.96 15.45 6.97
C LEU A 394 23.80 14.82 8.35
N VAL A 395 24.80 14.95 9.22
CA VAL A 395 24.78 14.41 10.59
C VAL A 395 23.83 15.22 11.51
N ALA A 396 23.69 16.52 11.25
CA ALA A 396 22.74 17.38 12.00
C ALA A 396 21.26 17.02 11.76
N ASN A 397 20.95 16.33 10.66
CA ASN A 397 19.60 15.85 10.32
C ASN A 397 19.42 14.34 10.59
N SER A 398 20.42 13.66 11.18
CA SER A 398 20.44 12.19 11.32
C SER A 398 20.47 11.68 12.77
N VAL A 399 20.22 12.52 13.78
CA VAL A 399 20.11 12.11 15.19
C VAL A 399 18.98 12.85 15.90
N PRO A 400 17.87 12.16 16.27
CA PRO A 400 17.02 12.56 17.38
C PRO A 400 17.72 12.16 18.71
N GLY A 401 18.40 13.13 19.31
CA GLY A 401 18.87 13.24 20.71
C GLY A 401 19.28 12.01 21.55
N THR A 402 20.59 11.79 21.68
CA THR A 402 21.23 11.48 22.98
C THR A 402 22.15 12.64 23.35
N ALA A 403 21.94 13.25 24.52
CA ALA A 403 22.88 14.21 25.11
C ALA A 403 23.08 13.87 26.60
N VAL A 404 24.27 13.38 26.96
CA VAL A 404 24.74 13.29 28.34
C VAL A 404 25.72 14.43 28.60
N HIS A 405 25.40 15.18 29.65
CA HIS A 405 26.17 16.14 30.44
C HIS A 405 27.66 16.38 30.09
N SER A 406 27.98 17.65 29.79
CA SER A 406 29.13 18.29 30.42
C SER A 406 28.74 19.68 30.93
N ALA A 407 28.93 19.88 32.23
CA ALA A 407 28.53 21.08 32.95
C ALA A 407 29.49 22.24 32.63
N HIS A 408 28.95 23.37 32.17
CA HIS A 408 29.22 24.70 32.75
C HIS A 408 28.19 25.75 32.27
N ASN A 409 27.25 26.04 33.18
CA ASN A 409 26.48 27.27 33.42
C ASN A 409 25.89 28.07 32.24
N ALA A 410 24.57 27.91 32.06
CA ALA A 410 23.51 28.96 32.09
C ALA A 410 22.42 28.76 30.98
N PRO A 411 21.19 29.24 31.23
CA PRO A 411 20.02 28.53 31.77
C PRO A 411 19.17 27.77 30.71
N GLU A 412 18.42 26.77 31.19
CA GLU A 412 17.62 25.78 30.45
C GLU A 412 16.43 26.32 29.63
N LYS A 413 16.12 25.62 28.52
CA LYS A 413 14.77 25.54 27.91
C LYS A 413 14.53 24.15 27.30
N GLU A 414 13.50 23.47 27.81
CA GLU A 414 13.02 22.09 27.52
C GLU A 414 12.35 21.92 26.13
N ILE A 415 12.38 20.70 25.56
CA ILE A 415 11.49 20.01 24.55
C ILE A 415 12.29 18.81 23.94
N SER A 416 11.81 17.56 23.75
CA SER A 416 10.46 16.95 23.89
C SER A 416 10.54 15.41 23.96
N ALA A 417 10.05 14.81 25.05
CA ALA A 417 9.73 13.37 25.19
C ALA A 417 8.31 13.02 24.68
N GLY A 418 7.61 13.97 24.05
CA GLY A 418 6.18 13.84 23.74
C GLY A 418 5.84 13.10 22.45
N THR A 419 6.74 13.03 21.46
CA THR A 419 6.40 12.49 20.13
C THR A 419 6.22 10.96 20.11
N ASP A 420 7.02 10.21 20.88
CA ASP A 420 6.90 8.75 20.97
C ASP A 420 5.62 8.31 21.72
N GLU A 421 5.22 9.07 22.74
CA GLU A 421 3.97 8.85 23.46
C GLU A 421 2.75 9.11 22.56
N ILE A 422 2.79 10.19 21.76
CA ILE A 422 1.77 10.51 20.76
C ILE A 422 1.67 9.39 19.71
N ALA A 423 2.79 8.88 19.20
CA ALA A 423 2.80 7.81 18.20
C ALA A 423 2.17 6.52 18.73
N ALA A 424 2.42 6.17 20.00
CA ALA A 424 1.80 5.03 20.66
C ALA A 424 0.27 5.20 20.83
N ILE A 425 -0.19 6.41 21.16
CA ILE A 425 -1.62 6.75 21.24
C ILE A 425 -2.30 6.58 19.87
N ILE A 426 -1.72 7.17 18.82
CA ILE A 426 -2.26 7.07 17.45
C ILE A 426 -2.30 5.60 17.00
N LEU A 427 -1.24 4.82 17.27
CA LEU A 427 -1.21 3.40 16.94
C LEU A 427 -2.30 2.60 17.67
N SER A 428 -2.56 2.92 18.93
CA SER A 428 -3.65 2.29 19.69
C SER A 428 -5.00 2.55 19.04
N GLU A 429 -5.27 3.80 18.63
CA GLU A 429 -6.51 4.16 17.95
C GLU A 429 -6.63 3.50 16.57
N PHE A 430 -5.53 3.36 15.82
CA PHE A 430 -5.48 2.63 14.56
C PHE A 430 -5.85 1.15 14.76
N ARG A 431 -5.20 0.47 15.71
CA ARG A 431 -5.44 -0.95 16.01
C ARG A 431 -6.88 -1.21 16.45
N GLU A 432 -7.44 -0.35 17.30
CA GLU A 432 -8.82 -0.48 17.77
C GLU A 432 -9.82 -0.25 16.62
N THR A 433 -9.60 0.79 15.81
CA THR A 433 -10.55 1.20 14.77
C THR A 433 -10.51 0.29 13.55
N LEU A 434 -9.34 -0.25 13.19
CA LEU A 434 -9.15 -1.17 12.06
C LEU A 434 -9.32 -2.65 12.45
N ALA A 435 -9.43 -2.95 13.76
CA ALA A 435 -9.40 -4.32 14.29
C ALA A 435 -8.16 -5.14 13.88
N VAL A 436 -7.01 -4.48 13.63
CA VAL A 436 -5.72 -5.10 13.27
C VAL A 436 -4.76 -4.98 14.46
N THR A 437 -4.65 -6.03 15.28
CA THR A 437 -3.85 -6.00 16.52
C THR A 437 -2.34 -5.92 16.28
N ASP A 438 -1.87 -6.42 15.13
CA ASP A 438 -0.45 -6.60 14.84
C ASP A 438 0.15 -5.41 14.07
N MET A 439 -0.66 -4.36 13.81
CA MET A 439 -0.21 -3.15 13.13
C MET A 439 0.93 -2.48 13.89
N THR A 440 1.98 -2.08 13.20
CA THR A 440 3.19 -1.44 13.75
C THR A 440 3.15 0.08 13.56
N LEU A 441 4.08 0.81 14.19
CA LEU A 441 4.13 2.28 14.14
C LEU A 441 4.32 2.84 12.72
N ASP A 442 4.92 2.05 11.82
CA ASP A 442 5.25 2.43 10.44
C ASP A 442 4.29 1.85 9.40
N ASP A 443 3.32 1.03 9.82
CA ASP A 443 2.33 0.48 8.90
C ASP A 443 1.37 1.57 8.42
N ASP A 444 1.06 1.52 7.12
CA ASP A 444 0.18 2.47 6.46
C ASP A 444 -1.28 2.19 6.82
N PHE A 445 -1.97 3.22 7.30
CA PHE A 445 -3.38 3.20 7.67
C PHE A 445 -4.30 2.62 6.59
N PHE A 446 -4.10 2.99 5.32
CA PHE A 446 -4.95 2.56 4.21
C PHE A 446 -4.61 1.14 3.72
N ASP A 447 -3.35 0.71 3.85
CA ASP A 447 -2.95 -0.68 3.59
C ASP A 447 -3.59 -1.64 4.59
N CYS A 448 -3.77 -1.21 5.84
CA CYS A 448 -4.44 -1.97 6.89
C CYS A 448 -5.99 -1.87 6.85
N GLY A 449 -6.58 -1.39 5.75
CA GLY A 449 -8.04 -1.32 5.57
C GLY A 449 -8.67 0.01 5.98
N GLY A 450 -7.87 1.02 6.30
CA GLY A 450 -8.34 2.37 6.58
C GLY A 450 -8.98 3.04 5.37
N HIS A 451 -9.99 3.87 5.64
CA HIS A 451 -10.64 4.75 4.66
C HIS A 451 -11.06 6.06 5.33
N SER A 452 -11.57 7.02 4.54
CA SER A 452 -11.90 8.37 5.00
C SER A 452 -12.78 8.41 6.25
N LEU A 453 -13.76 7.51 6.35
CA LEU A 453 -14.67 7.46 7.51
C LEU A 453 -13.92 7.09 8.81
N LEU A 454 -13.06 6.07 8.74
CA LEU A 454 -12.25 5.62 9.87
C LEU A 454 -11.18 6.65 10.26
N ALA A 455 -10.61 7.35 9.27
CA ALA A 455 -9.68 8.46 9.52
C ALA A 455 -10.36 9.59 10.29
N THR A 456 -11.56 10.01 9.89
CA THR A 456 -12.35 11.01 10.64
C THR A 456 -12.66 10.53 12.05
N ARG A 457 -12.99 9.23 12.24
CA ARG A 457 -13.17 8.63 13.58
C ARG A 457 -11.94 8.81 14.46
N ILE A 458 -10.78 8.47 13.92
CA ILE A 458 -9.52 8.52 14.66
C ILE A 458 -9.16 9.97 14.98
N ILE A 459 -9.27 10.89 14.04
CA ILE A 459 -9.02 12.32 14.26
C ILE A 459 -9.89 12.86 15.39
N GLY A 460 -11.19 12.57 15.33
CA GLY A 460 -12.11 12.96 16.39
C GLY A 460 -11.64 12.41 17.74
N LYS A 461 -11.42 11.10 17.86
CA LYS A 461 -11.01 10.48 19.12
C LYS A 461 -9.70 11.04 19.66
N LEU A 462 -8.71 11.25 18.78
CA LEU A 462 -7.43 11.86 19.14
C LEU A 462 -7.63 13.25 19.75
N LEU A 463 -8.48 14.07 19.12
CA LEU A 463 -8.78 15.40 19.63
C LEU A 463 -9.57 15.36 20.94
N GLY A 464 -10.64 14.57 21.00
CA GLY A 464 -11.58 14.56 22.14
C GLY A 464 -11.06 13.82 23.38
N THR A 465 -10.32 12.71 23.19
CA THR A 465 -9.84 11.86 24.30
C THR A 465 -8.43 12.23 24.72
N HIS A 466 -7.57 12.59 23.76
CA HIS A 466 -6.13 12.75 23.98
C HIS A 466 -5.67 14.21 23.79
N GLY A 467 -6.55 15.14 23.37
CA GLY A 467 -6.18 16.53 23.09
C GLY A 467 -5.23 16.69 21.88
N LEU A 468 -5.20 15.70 21.00
CA LEU A 468 -4.30 15.65 19.84
C LEU A 468 -5.05 16.05 18.57
N GLU A 469 -4.74 17.23 18.05
CA GLU A 469 -5.25 17.70 16.77
C GLU A 469 -4.40 17.12 15.63
N VAL A 470 -5.02 16.38 14.72
CA VAL A 470 -4.41 15.84 13.49
C VAL A 470 -5.28 16.26 12.32
N HIS A 471 -4.69 16.81 11.26
CA HIS A 471 -5.46 17.19 10.09
C HIS A 471 -5.75 15.99 9.20
N PHE A 472 -6.92 15.96 8.58
CA PHE A 472 -7.32 14.86 7.71
C PHE A 472 -6.37 14.64 6.52
N GLY A 473 -5.79 15.72 5.97
CA GLY A 473 -4.77 15.64 4.93
C GLY A 473 -3.47 14.95 5.38
N ASP A 474 -3.18 14.92 6.68
CA ASP A 474 -1.99 14.25 7.22
C ASP A 474 -2.12 12.73 7.08
N PHE A 475 -3.34 12.17 7.11
CA PHE A 475 -3.53 10.74 6.89
C PHE A 475 -3.02 10.30 5.52
N PHE A 476 -3.14 11.12 4.47
CA PHE A 476 -2.70 10.75 3.12
C PHE A 476 -1.22 11.01 2.87
N SER A 477 -0.66 12.06 3.50
CA SER A 477 0.74 12.43 3.32
C SER A 477 1.69 11.75 4.31
N HIS A 478 1.16 11.32 5.46
CA HIS A 478 1.87 10.71 6.59
C HIS A 478 1.04 9.54 7.18
N PRO A 479 0.75 8.49 6.40
CA PRO A 479 -0.29 7.49 6.73
C PRO A 479 0.02 6.54 7.89
N SER A 480 1.19 6.63 8.53
CA SER A 480 1.54 5.77 9.67
C SER A 480 1.39 6.50 11.00
N ALA A 481 1.23 5.74 12.09
CA ALA A 481 1.09 6.32 13.43
C ALA A 481 2.31 7.16 13.83
N ALA A 482 3.53 6.72 13.47
CA ALA A 482 4.76 7.48 13.69
C ALA A 482 4.79 8.77 12.85
N ALA A 483 4.37 8.70 11.59
CA ALA A 483 4.39 9.86 10.72
C ALA A 483 3.32 10.90 11.12
N LEU A 484 2.10 10.46 11.49
CA LEU A 484 1.05 11.33 12.03
C LEU A 484 1.45 12.00 13.35
N ALA A 485 2.17 11.29 14.23
CA ALA A 485 2.62 11.85 15.50
C ALA A 485 3.51 13.10 15.34
N SER A 486 4.27 13.16 14.24
CA SER A 486 5.10 14.33 13.91
C SER A 486 4.29 15.55 13.44
N ARG A 487 3.01 15.35 13.10
CA ARG A 487 2.07 16.38 12.63
C ARG A 487 1.01 16.74 13.67
N ALA A 488 0.83 15.90 14.69
CA ALA A 488 -0.13 16.12 15.75
C ALA A 488 0.22 17.38 16.57
N VAL A 489 -0.76 18.25 16.77
CA VAL A 489 -0.65 19.44 17.62
C VAL A 489 -1.35 19.16 18.95
N ILE A 490 -0.62 19.27 20.06
CA ILE A 490 -1.21 19.16 21.40
C ILE A 490 -2.04 20.42 21.66
N THR A 491 -3.34 20.25 21.83
CA THR A 491 -4.25 21.32 22.21
C THR A 491 -4.64 21.18 23.68
N ASN A 492 -4.50 22.27 24.44
CA ASN A 492 -4.94 22.34 25.85
C ASN A 492 -6.47 22.49 25.98
N GLN A 493 -7.23 22.05 24.98
CA GLN A 493 -8.69 21.95 25.09
C GLN A 493 -9.05 20.58 25.63
N SER A 494 -8.65 20.31 26.87
CA SER A 494 -9.32 19.30 27.67
C SER A 494 -10.75 19.79 27.91
N LYS A 495 -11.71 19.29 27.12
CA LYS A 495 -13.11 19.29 27.54
C LYS A 495 -13.16 18.38 28.78
N ASP A 496 -13.09 18.99 29.97
CA ASP A 496 -13.48 18.35 31.22
C ASP A 496 -14.98 18.01 31.12
N THR A 497 -15.28 16.90 30.47
CA THR A 497 -16.63 16.34 30.45
C THR A 497 -16.54 15.05 31.24
N GLU A 498 -16.77 15.15 32.55
CA GLU A 498 -16.97 13.97 33.38
C GLU A 498 -18.08 13.11 32.74
N PRO A 499 -17.84 11.82 32.46
CA PRO A 499 -18.89 10.92 32.05
C PRO A 499 -19.82 10.73 33.24
N SER A 500 -20.83 11.60 33.33
CA SER A 500 -21.93 11.43 34.26
C SER A 500 -22.60 10.10 33.91
N ALA A 501 -22.49 9.12 34.79
CA ALA A 501 -23.28 7.90 34.76
C ALA A 501 -24.76 8.30 34.91
N GLN A 502 -25.38 8.66 33.80
CA GLN A 502 -26.75 9.13 33.79
C GLN A 502 -27.67 7.96 33.50
N THR A 503 -28.55 7.68 34.46
CA THR A 503 -29.76 6.89 34.26
C THR A 503 -30.44 7.34 32.97
N GLN A 504 -30.59 6.41 32.01
CA GLN A 504 -31.49 6.62 30.87
C GLN A 504 -32.87 6.90 31.45
N ASN A 505 -33.38 8.10 31.20
CA ASN A 505 -34.78 8.41 31.51
C ASN A 505 -35.59 7.76 30.39
N ASP A 506 -36.21 6.61 30.66
CA ASP A 506 -36.85 5.74 29.67
C ASP A 506 -38.01 6.36 28.89
N ARG A 507 -38.38 7.61 29.19
CA ARG A 507 -39.43 8.39 28.52
C ARG A 507 -39.03 9.83 28.21
N LEU A 508 -37.74 10.09 27.98
CA LEU A 508 -37.26 11.41 27.59
C LEU A 508 -37.94 11.87 26.29
N THR A 509 -38.43 13.10 26.28
CA THR A 509 -38.88 13.81 25.08
C THR A 509 -37.85 14.86 24.71
N ALA A 510 -37.54 14.97 23.42
CA ALA A 510 -36.55 15.89 22.87
C ALA A 510 -37.09 16.55 21.57
N PRO A 511 -36.58 17.73 21.21
CA PRO A 511 -36.77 18.28 19.86
C PRO A 511 -36.14 17.35 18.81
N LEU A 512 -36.43 17.57 17.53
CA LEU A 512 -35.59 17.01 16.47
C LEU A 512 -34.21 17.68 16.46
N ALA A 513 -33.18 16.90 16.11
CA ALA A 513 -31.88 17.45 15.72
C ALA A 513 -32.01 18.22 14.40
N LEU A 514 -31.02 19.04 14.05
CA LEU A 514 -31.01 19.82 12.81
C LEU A 514 -31.16 18.92 11.57
N ALA A 515 -30.34 17.87 11.46
CA ALA A 515 -30.43 16.90 10.37
C ALA A 515 -31.81 16.21 10.32
N GLN A 516 -32.34 15.76 11.46
CA GLN A 516 -33.68 15.18 11.55
C GLN A 516 -34.78 16.16 11.12
N THR A 517 -34.62 17.46 11.41
CA THR A 517 -35.57 18.49 10.99
C THR A 517 -35.59 18.62 9.46
N SER A 518 -34.42 18.67 8.83
CA SER A 518 -34.30 18.70 7.37
C SER A 518 -34.88 17.44 6.73
N LEU A 519 -34.59 16.26 7.30
CA LEU A 519 -35.16 14.98 6.83
C LEU A 519 -36.68 14.94 7.01
N TRP A 520 -37.21 15.43 8.15
CA TRP A 520 -38.64 15.51 8.39
C TRP A 520 -39.35 16.42 7.39
N ASN A 521 -38.75 17.57 7.07
CA ASN A 521 -39.27 18.49 6.05
C ASN A 521 -39.35 17.80 4.68
N ALA A 522 -38.30 17.07 4.29
CA ALA A 522 -38.30 16.27 3.07
C ALA A 522 -39.37 15.16 3.13
N TYR A 523 -39.46 14.42 4.24
CA TYR A 523 -40.45 13.36 4.45
C TYR A 523 -41.88 13.88 4.29
N ASN A 524 -42.19 15.05 4.84
CA ASN A 524 -43.47 15.74 4.66
C ASN A 524 -43.69 16.20 3.21
N ALA A 525 -42.65 16.71 2.52
CA ALA A 525 -42.74 17.13 1.13
C ALA A 525 -43.03 15.96 0.17
N TYR A 526 -42.58 14.75 0.51
CA TYR A 526 -42.89 13.50 -0.19
C TYR A 526 -44.10 12.76 0.39
N GLU A 527 -45.03 13.49 1.03
CA GLU A 527 -46.31 12.96 1.54
C GLU A 527 -46.16 11.72 2.43
N PHE A 528 -45.08 11.66 3.22
CA PHE A 528 -44.78 10.55 4.12
C PHE A 528 -44.65 9.19 3.39
N SER A 529 -44.08 9.18 2.18
CA SER A 529 -43.87 7.97 1.37
C SER A 529 -42.77 7.04 1.91
N THR A 530 -42.63 5.86 1.30
CA THR A 530 -41.62 4.84 1.69
C THR A 530 -40.19 5.18 1.26
N ILE A 531 -39.97 6.31 0.58
CA ILE A 531 -38.65 6.67 0.03
C ILE A 531 -37.57 6.88 1.11
N PHE A 532 -37.98 7.11 2.35
CA PHE A 532 -37.10 7.25 3.52
C PHE A 532 -37.01 6.00 4.39
N ASN A 533 -37.56 4.88 3.91
CA ASN A 533 -37.26 3.58 4.48
C ASN A 533 -35.90 3.09 4.01
N LEU A 534 -35.21 2.35 4.88
CA LEU A 534 -33.99 1.61 4.55
C LEU A 534 -34.30 0.10 4.59
N PRO A 535 -34.63 -0.53 3.44
CA PRO A 535 -35.02 -1.94 3.37
C PRO A 535 -33.80 -2.85 3.17
N PHE A 536 -33.00 -3.06 4.21
CA PHE A 536 -31.88 -3.99 4.14
C PHE A 536 -32.36 -5.44 4.07
N ALA A 537 -31.63 -6.27 3.34
CA ALA A 537 -31.92 -7.69 3.23
C ALA A 537 -30.63 -8.53 3.30
N LEU A 538 -30.60 -9.56 4.14
CA LEU A 538 -29.47 -10.48 4.31
C LEU A 538 -29.88 -11.92 3.98
N ASP A 539 -29.19 -12.57 3.05
CA ASP A 539 -29.29 -14.01 2.76
C ASP A 539 -28.32 -14.76 3.69
N PHE A 540 -28.85 -15.47 4.69
CA PHE A 540 -28.03 -16.34 5.54
C PHE A 540 -27.64 -17.60 4.77
N LEU A 541 -26.34 -17.84 4.66
CA LEU A 541 -25.77 -18.98 3.96
C LEU A 541 -25.83 -20.26 4.81
N ASP A 542 -25.82 -20.08 6.13
CA ASP A 542 -25.96 -21.12 7.15
C ASP A 542 -27.25 -20.88 7.98
N GLU A 543 -27.75 -21.91 8.66
CA GLU A 543 -28.96 -21.76 9.50
C GLU A 543 -28.69 -20.85 10.70
N VAL A 544 -29.57 -19.88 10.92
CA VAL A 544 -29.53 -18.95 12.06
C VAL A 544 -30.65 -19.27 13.05
N ASP A 545 -30.34 -19.22 14.34
CA ASP A 545 -31.34 -19.36 15.39
C ASP A 545 -32.12 -18.05 15.52
N GLU A 546 -33.37 -18.08 15.05
CA GLU A 546 -34.25 -16.92 15.02
C GLU A 546 -34.57 -16.39 16.43
N THR A 547 -34.55 -17.26 17.45
CA THR A 547 -34.81 -16.86 18.85
C THR A 547 -33.63 -16.10 19.42
N LEU A 548 -32.40 -16.56 19.15
CA LEU A 548 -31.19 -15.84 19.54
C LEU A 548 -31.08 -14.51 18.79
N LEU A 549 -31.51 -14.49 17.52
CA LEU A 549 -31.52 -13.27 16.71
C LEU A 549 -32.52 -12.23 17.25
N GLU A 550 -33.74 -12.65 17.64
CA GLU A 550 -34.71 -11.78 18.31
C GLU A 550 -34.14 -11.20 19.61
N GLN A 551 -33.51 -12.04 20.45
CA GLN A 551 -32.88 -11.59 21.69
C GLN A 551 -31.77 -10.58 21.43
N ALA A 552 -30.93 -10.83 20.42
CA ALA A 552 -29.85 -9.93 20.04
C ALA A 552 -30.38 -8.56 19.56
N PHE A 553 -31.41 -8.53 18.72
CA PHE A 553 -32.05 -7.26 18.33
C PHE A 553 -32.73 -6.56 19.51
N SER A 554 -33.34 -7.31 20.43
CA SER A 554 -33.92 -6.74 21.66
C SER A 554 -32.85 -6.04 22.50
N ASP A 555 -31.64 -6.60 22.60
CA ASP A 555 -30.51 -5.97 23.29
C ASP A 555 -30.08 -4.65 22.63
N LEU A 556 -30.10 -4.60 21.28
CA LEU A 556 -29.80 -3.38 20.53
C LEU A 556 -30.88 -2.31 20.73
N ILE A 557 -32.15 -2.69 20.73
CA ILE A 557 -33.29 -1.78 20.98
C ILE A 557 -33.22 -1.20 22.41
N GLU A 558 -32.82 -2.02 23.39
CA GLU A 558 -32.61 -1.55 24.77
C GLU A 558 -31.49 -0.52 24.84
N ARG A 559 -30.34 -0.87 24.26
CA ARG A 559 -29.13 -0.03 24.22
C ARG A 559 -29.37 1.30 23.51
N HIS A 560 -29.99 1.26 22.33
CA HIS A 560 -30.15 2.41 21.44
C HIS A 560 -31.58 2.91 21.43
N SER A 561 -31.86 3.90 22.28
CA SER A 561 -33.20 4.48 22.42
C SER A 561 -33.81 4.97 21.11
N SER A 562 -32.98 5.38 20.13
CA SER A 562 -33.44 5.83 18.79
C SER A 562 -34.28 4.77 18.07
N LEU A 563 -33.94 3.48 18.20
CA LEU A 563 -34.71 2.39 17.57
C LEU A 563 -36.11 2.20 18.18
N ARG A 564 -36.34 2.74 19.38
CA ARG A 564 -37.62 2.70 20.10
C ARG A 564 -38.19 4.10 20.34
N THR A 565 -38.20 4.92 19.29
CA THR A 565 -38.61 6.33 19.37
C THR A 565 -39.85 6.61 18.52
N LEU A 566 -40.79 7.38 19.09
CA LEU A 566 -41.96 7.89 18.40
C LEU A 566 -41.81 9.38 18.10
N PHE A 567 -42.39 9.81 16.99
CA PHE A 567 -42.34 11.18 16.48
C PHE A 567 -43.75 11.78 16.49
N HIS A 568 -43.98 12.78 17.34
CA HIS A 568 -45.32 13.37 17.50
C HIS A 568 -45.26 14.89 17.60
N VAL A 569 -46.35 15.53 17.17
CA VAL A 569 -46.47 16.99 17.22
C VAL A 569 -46.85 17.42 18.64
N GLN A 570 -46.02 18.24 19.27
CA GLN A 570 -46.26 18.86 20.56
C GLN A 570 -46.11 20.38 20.43
N ASN A 571 -47.12 21.14 20.85
CA ASN A 571 -47.14 22.61 20.74
C ASN A 571 -46.89 23.18 19.32
N GLY A 572 -47.23 22.42 18.27
CA GLY A 572 -47.02 22.83 16.88
C GLY A 572 -45.63 22.49 16.32
N GLU A 573 -44.74 21.90 17.13
CA GLU A 573 -43.43 21.43 16.71
C GLU A 573 -43.37 19.90 16.78
N ILE A 574 -42.58 19.28 15.91
CA ILE A 574 -42.36 17.84 15.94
C ILE A 574 -41.32 17.51 17.01
N CYS A 575 -41.64 16.55 17.88
CA CYS A 575 -40.76 16.08 18.95
C CYS A 575 -40.56 14.57 18.83
N GLN A 576 -39.44 14.10 19.35
CA GLN A 576 -39.10 12.68 19.45
C GLN A 576 -39.20 12.23 20.91
N GLN A 577 -39.80 11.07 21.15
CA GLN A 577 -40.01 10.52 22.48
C GLN A 577 -39.60 9.06 22.55
N ILE A 578 -38.81 8.75 23.57
CA ILE A 578 -38.38 7.38 23.87
C ILE A 578 -39.57 6.56 24.39
N VAL A 579 -39.76 5.36 23.83
CA VAL A 579 -40.65 4.32 24.35
C VAL A 579 -39.89 3.51 25.40
N ALA A 580 -40.50 3.31 26.57
CA ALA A 580 -39.89 2.52 27.63
C ALA A 580 -39.75 1.05 27.22
N MET A 581 -38.71 0.35 27.67
CA MET A 581 -38.48 -1.06 27.32
C MET A 581 -39.65 -1.97 27.71
N SER A 582 -40.37 -1.67 28.78
CA SER A 582 -41.58 -2.40 29.17
C SER A 582 -42.70 -2.34 28.14
N ASP A 583 -42.67 -1.31 27.29
CA ASP A 583 -43.73 -0.96 26.34
C ASP A 583 -43.35 -1.32 24.88
N VAL A 584 -42.08 -1.71 24.62
CA VAL A 584 -41.58 -2.03 23.27
C VAL A 584 -42.36 -3.18 22.62
N ASN A 585 -42.78 -4.17 23.41
CA ASN A 585 -43.53 -5.33 22.91
C ASN A 585 -45.04 -5.06 22.80
N ASN A 586 -45.51 -3.82 23.01
CA ASN A 586 -46.90 -3.45 22.71
C ASN A 586 -47.16 -3.49 21.19
N ASP A 587 -46.14 -3.19 20.39
CA ASP A 587 -46.15 -3.34 18.94
C ASP A 587 -45.24 -4.50 18.53
N LYS A 588 -45.67 -5.24 17.51
CA LYS A 588 -44.86 -6.31 16.96
C LYS A 588 -43.79 -5.73 16.04
N TRP A 589 -42.52 -5.98 16.36
CA TRP A 589 -41.36 -5.52 15.59
C TRP A 589 -40.51 -6.68 15.05
N PHE A 590 -40.67 -7.91 15.57
CA PHE A 590 -39.96 -9.12 15.10
C PHE A 590 -40.94 -10.18 14.56
N TRP A 591 -40.62 -10.81 13.43
CA TRP A 591 -41.40 -11.91 12.85
C TRP A 591 -40.50 -13.10 12.49
N TYR A 592 -40.91 -14.29 12.93
CA TYR A 592 -40.22 -15.54 12.64
C TYR A 592 -40.52 -16.06 11.23
N SER A 593 -39.65 -16.89 10.67
CA SER A 593 -39.81 -17.40 9.29
C SER A 593 -41.08 -18.21 9.06
N HIS A 594 -41.59 -18.88 10.11
CA HIS A 594 -42.84 -19.63 10.02
C HIS A 594 -44.09 -18.73 9.92
N GLU A 595 -43.98 -17.45 10.31
CA GLU A 595 -45.03 -16.44 10.24
C GLU A 595 -45.04 -15.70 8.89
N SER A 596 -43.95 -15.78 8.13
CA SER A 596 -43.72 -15.01 6.89
C SER A 596 -44.04 -15.79 5.61
N LYS A 597 -44.91 -16.80 5.67
CA LYS A 597 -45.25 -17.60 4.48
C LYS A 597 -45.90 -16.74 3.39
N GLY A 598 -45.26 -16.68 2.23
CA GLY A 598 -45.74 -15.95 1.05
C GLY A 598 -45.41 -14.46 1.05
N ILE A 599 -44.68 -13.96 2.06
CA ILE A 599 -44.20 -12.59 2.12
C ILE A 599 -42.94 -12.46 1.27
N ARG A 600 -42.84 -11.39 0.47
CA ARG A 600 -41.67 -11.05 -0.34
C ARG A 600 -40.94 -9.85 0.24
N LEU A 601 -39.67 -9.69 -0.12
CA LEU A 601 -38.89 -8.50 0.25
C LEU A 601 -39.53 -7.20 -0.25
N ASP A 602 -40.11 -7.20 -1.45
CA ASP A 602 -40.85 -6.05 -1.98
C ASP A 602 -42.03 -5.65 -1.08
N ASP A 603 -42.71 -6.61 -0.45
CA ASP A 603 -43.86 -6.34 0.41
C ASP A 603 -43.41 -5.63 1.71
N GLU A 604 -42.27 -6.04 2.27
CA GLU A 604 -41.69 -5.36 3.44
C GLU A 604 -41.11 -4.00 3.07
N ALA A 605 -40.41 -3.87 1.94
CA ALA A 605 -39.86 -2.59 1.49
C ALA A 605 -40.94 -1.52 1.25
N ALA A 606 -42.13 -1.94 0.81
CA ALA A 606 -43.29 -1.08 0.59
C ALA A 606 -44.07 -0.72 1.87
N TYR A 607 -43.64 -1.18 3.05
CA TYR A 607 -44.32 -0.89 4.30
C TYR A 607 -44.22 0.60 4.66
N LYS A 608 -45.34 1.25 4.94
CA LYS A 608 -45.36 2.66 5.37
C LYS A 608 -45.41 2.74 6.89
N PHE A 609 -44.36 3.27 7.51
CA PHE A 609 -44.35 3.52 8.95
C PHE A 609 -45.29 4.68 9.33
N ASP A 610 -46.06 4.51 10.40
CA ASP A 610 -46.67 5.60 11.17
C ASP A 610 -45.78 5.92 12.39
N LEU A 611 -44.77 6.75 12.16
CA LEU A 611 -43.79 7.13 13.18
C LEU A 611 -44.39 7.75 14.46
N SER A 612 -45.65 8.16 14.45
CA SER A 612 -46.35 8.68 15.62
C SER A 612 -46.90 7.60 16.54
N ARG A 613 -46.97 6.35 16.07
CA ARG A 613 -47.67 5.26 16.77
C ARG A 613 -46.90 3.95 16.84
N GLU A 614 -46.00 3.69 15.92
CA GLU A 614 -45.23 2.45 15.88
C GLU A 614 -43.73 2.69 15.88
N LEU A 615 -42.98 1.66 16.28
CA LEU A 615 -41.52 1.72 16.28
C LEU A 615 -40.98 1.81 14.84
N PRO A 616 -39.92 2.61 14.60
CA PRO A 616 -39.32 2.82 13.28
C PRO A 616 -38.44 1.65 12.81
N ILE A 617 -38.75 0.42 13.23
CA ILE A 617 -37.95 -0.78 12.96
C ILE A 617 -38.85 -2.00 12.80
N ARG A 618 -38.56 -2.83 11.80
CA ARG A 618 -39.20 -4.11 11.52
C ARG A 618 -38.16 -5.14 11.11
N ILE A 619 -38.11 -6.24 11.85
CA ILE A 619 -37.19 -7.35 11.64
C ILE A 619 -38.01 -8.59 11.27
N ARG A 620 -37.82 -9.11 10.07
CA ARG A 620 -38.61 -10.25 9.59
C ARG A 620 -37.73 -11.30 8.94
N LEU A 621 -37.86 -12.54 9.39
CA LEU A 621 -37.24 -13.68 8.73
C LEU A 621 -38.20 -14.21 7.68
N ILE A 622 -37.69 -14.46 6.48
CA ILE A 622 -38.40 -15.02 5.32
C ILE A 622 -37.65 -16.28 4.90
N ARG A 623 -38.35 -17.34 4.51
CA ARG A 623 -37.71 -18.50 3.88
C ARG A 623 -37.75 -18.35 2.38
N ASN A 624 -36.58 -18.44 1.73
CA ASN A 624 -36.50 -18.53 0.29
C ASN A 624 -37.18 -19.85 -0.15
N PRO A 625 -38.22 -19.81 -0.99
CA PRO A 625 -38.96 -21.01 -1.38
C PRO A 625 -38.16 -21.96 -2.26
N GLU A 626 -37.15 -21.46 -2.97
CA GLU A 626 -36.31 -22.25 -3.89
C GLU A 626 -35.15 -22.92 -3.16
N THR A 627 -34.45 -22.17 -2.29
CA THR A 627 -33.25 -22.66 -1.60
C THR A 627 -33.52 -23.18 -0.19
N GLY A 628 -34.66 -22.81 0.41
CA GLY A 628 -34.98 -23.10 1.81
C GLY A 628 -34.23 -22.24 2.83
N ARG A 629 -33.29 -21.38 2.39
CA ARG A 629 -32.46 -20.53 3.26
C ARG A 629 -33.28 -19.42 3.93
N GLN A 630 -32.79 -18.96 5.07
CA GLN A 630 -33.36 -17.83 5.81
C GLN A 630 -32.84 -16.52 5.23
N ILE A 631 -33.77 -15.58 4.99
CA ILE A 631 -33.49 -14.22 4.59
C ILE A 631 -33.99 -13.29 5.69
N LEU A 632 -33.13 -12.41 6.19
CA LEU A 632 -33.51 -11.32 7.08
C LEU A 632 -33.95 -10.12 6.25
N SER A 633 -35.19 -9.67 6.41
CA SER A 633 -35.57 -8.30 6.08
C SER A 633 -35.37 -7.44 7.32
N PHE A 634 -34.43 -6.50 7.23
CA PHE A 634 -34.17 -5.48 8.25
C PHE A 634 -34.61 -4.14 7.68
N LEU A 635 -35.87 -3.79 7.97
CA LEU A 635 -36.48 -2.54 7.54
C LEU A 635 -36.45 -1.54 8.70
N VAL A 636 -35.90 -0.35 8.45
CA VAL A 636 -35.78 0.71 9.47
C VAL A 636 -36.02 2.07 8.82
N HIS A 637 -36.62 3.01 9.54
CA HIS A 637 -36.83 4.36 9.02
C HIS A 637 -35.55 5.20 9.17
N HIS A 638 -35.20 5.98 8.15
CA HIS A 638 -33.97 6.79 8.14
C HIS A 638 -33.94 7.88 9.24
N MET A 639 -35.05 8.13 9.94
CA MET A 639 -35.14 9.13 11.02
C MET A 639 -34.38 8.72 12.30
N VAL A 640 -34.06 7.42 12.44
CA VAL A 640 -33.47 6.85 13.67
C VAL A 640 -32.12 6.18 13.44
N ILE A 641 -31.67 6.11 12.20
CA ILE A 641 -30.45 5.44 11.80
C ILE A 641 -29.86 6.13 10.58
N ASP A 642 -28.54 6.19 10.52
CA ASP A 642 -27.74 6.55 9.35
C ASP A 642 -26.77 5.43 8.98
N GLU A 643 -25.99 5.62 7.93
CA GLU A 643 -25.00 4.65 7.44
C GLU A 643 -23.96 4.30 8.51
N TRP A 644 -23.54 5.30 9.30
CA TRP A 644 -22.63 5.08 10.44
C TRP A 644 -23.27 4.17 11.49
N SER A 645 -24.51 4.49 11.87
CA SER A 645 -25.27 3.72 12.85
C SER A 645 -25.51 2.29 12.39
N LEU A 646 -25.67 2.04 11.09
CA LEU A 646 -25.82 0.70 10.55
C LEU A 646 -24.59 -0.17 10.83
N ASN A 647 -23.38 0.35 10.59
CA ASN A 647 -22.15 -0.39 10.88
C ASN A 647 -22.02 -0.69 12.38
N VAL A 648 -22.31 0.28 13.24
CA VAL A 648 -22.34 0.09 14.71
C VAL A 648 -23.35 -1.00 15.08
N LEU A 649 -24.56 -0.96 14.54
CA LEU A 649 -25.60 -1.96 14.82
C LEU A 649 -25.20 -3.35 14.36
N MET A 650 -24.58 -3.50 13.20
CA MET A 650 -24.16 -4.82 12.69
C MET A 650 -23.00 -5.41 13.50
N GLU A 651 -22.03 -4.59 13.91
CA GLU A 651 -20.97 -5.01 14.84
C GLU A 651 -21.53 -5.46 16.19
N GLU A 652 -22.43 -4.65 16.76
CA GLU A 652 -23.07 -4.96 18.04
C GLU A 652 -24.05 -6.13 17.95
N LEU A 653 -24.70 -6.35 16.81
CA LEU A 653 -25.56 -7.51 16.54
C LEU A 653 -24.74 -8.81 16.63
N ALA A 654 -23.55 -8.84 16.02
CA ALA A 654 -22.67 -9.99 16.10
C ALA A 654 -22.22 -10.27 17.55
N GLN A 655 -21.92 -9.22 18.31
CA GLN A 655 -21.58 -9.33 19.72
C GLN A 655 -22.75 -9.84 20.57
N ALA A 656 -23.95 -9.29 20.37
CA ALA A 656 -25.16 -9.68 21.10
C ALA A 656 -25.57 -11.12 20.80
N TYR A 657 -25.54 -11.52 19.52
CA TYR A 657 -25.84 -12.89 19.12
C TYR A 657 -24.89 -13.89 19.76
N LEU A 658 -23.58 -13.60 19.78
CA LEU A 658 -22.59 -14.46 20.43
C LEU A 658 -22.84 -14.57 21.94
N ALA A 659 -23.10 -13.46 22.64
CA ALA A 659 -23.40 -13.48 24.08
C ALA A 659 -24.66 -14.31 24.38
N ARG A 660 -25.72 -14.12 23.59
CA ARG A 660 -26.99 -14.85 23.75
C ARG A 660 -26.85 -16.33 23.44
N SER A 661 -25.99 -16.71 22.49
CA SER A 661 -25.70 -18.11 22.17
C SER A 661 -25.07 -18.90 23.32
N VAL A 662 -24.41 -18.21 24.27
CA VAL A 662 -23.88 -18.82 25.52
C VAL A 662 -24.78 -18.56 26.73
N GLY A 663 -26.00 -18.07 26.53
CA GLY A 663 -27.00 -17.82 27.57
C GLY A 663 -26.71 -16.58 28.43
N MET A 664 -25.91 -15.63 27.94
CA MET A 664 -25.55 -14.40 28.64
C MET A 664 -26.14 -13.16 27.95
N ALA A 665 -26.33 -12.07 28.69
CA ALA A 665 -26.59 -10.76 28.10
C ALA A 665 -25.26 -10.16 27.57
N PRO A 666 -25.29 -9.37 26.49
CA PRO A 666 -24.10 -8.70 25.98
C PRO A 666 -23.52 -7.72 27.00
N VAL A 667 -22.19 -7.64 27.04
CA VAL A 667 -21.45 -6.66 27.85
C VAL A 667 -20.81 -5.64 26.92
N TRP A 668 -21.34 -4.43 26.92
CA TRP A 668 -20.87 -3.36 26.06
C TRP A 668 -19.60 -2.71 26.61
N LYS A 669 -18.59 -2.52 25.75
CA LYS A 669 -17.32 -1.89 26.15
C LYS A 669 -17.46 -0.39 26.47
N LYS A 670 -18.35 0.29 25.74
CA LYS A 670 -18.57 1.75 25.81
C LYS A 670 -20.04 2.07 26.05
N THR A 671 -20.28 3.13 26.80
CA THR A 671 -21.62 3.69 26.99
C THR A 671 -22.04 4.40 25.70
N ALA A 672 -23.21 4.03 25.15
CA ALA A 672 -23.80 4.79 24.06
C ALA A 672 -24.56 5.99 24.63
N LEU A 673 -24.24 7.21 24.17
CA LEU A 673 -25.06 8.37 24.49
C LEU A 673 -26.44 8.22 23.83
N SER A 674 -27.46 8.84 24.42
CA SER A 674 -28.78 8.88 23.79
C SER A 674 -28.82 9.99 22.76
N PHE A 675 -29.24 9.68 21.54
CA PHE A 675 -29.46 10.68 20.47
C PHE A 675 -30.37 11.84 20.91
N HIS A 676 -31.32 11.57 21.81
CA HIS A 676 -32.25 12.58 22.32
C HIS A 676 -31.53 13.64 23.15
N LYS A 677 -30.48 13.25 23.89
CA LYS A 677 -29.65 14.19 24.64
C LYS A 677 -28.81 15.04 23.70
N PHE A 678 -28.28 14.44 22.63
CA PHE A 678 -27.59 15.18 21.58
C PHE A 678 -28.52 16.24 20.95
N ALA A 679 -29.76 15.87 20.60
CA ALA A 679 -30.73 16.82 20.04
C ALA A 679 -31.05 17.98 21.01
N LEU A 680 -31.22 17.69 22.30
CA LEU A 680 -31.41 18.73 23.34
C LEU A 680 -30.21 19.67 23.46
N GLN A 681 -28.99 19.11 23.44
CA GLN A 681 -27.75 19.90 23.49
C GLN A 681 -27.58 20.76 22.24
N GLN A 682 -27.86 20.21 21.06
CA GLN A 682 -27.77 20.94 19.80
C GLN A 682 -28.79 22.09 19.75
N GLN A 683 -30.03 21.87 20.18
CA GLN A 683 -31.03 22.94 20.26
C GLN A 683 -30.60 24.06 21.23
N ALA A 684 -30.04 23.70 22.39
CA ALA A 684 -29.58 24.67 23.38
C ALA A 684 -28.39 25.52 22.89
N ASN A 685 -27.49 24.92 22.11
CA ASN A 685 -26.31 25.58 21.57
C ASN A 685 -26.59 26.39 20.30
N GLY A 686 -27.61 26.00 19.53
CA GLY A 686 -27.81 26.47 18.16
C GLY A 686 -26.75 25.91 17.19
N PHE A 687 -26.82 26.31 15.93
CA PHE A 687 -25.79 25.95 14.94
C PHE A 687 -24.66 26.98 14.88
N ASN A 688 -23.48 26.56 14.43
CA ASN A 688 -22.31 27.43 14.38
C ASN A 688 -22.36 28.34 13.14
N GLN A 689 -22.48 29.66 13.37
CA GLN A 689 -22.53 30.63 12.27
C GLN A 689 -21.29 30.59 11.37
N LYS A 690 -20.09 30.32 11.90
CA LYS A 690 -18.88 30.21 11.07
C LYS A 690 -18.96 29.05 10.07
N HIS A 691 -19.64 27.98 10.45
CA HIS A 691 -19.81 26.82 9.59
C HIS A 691 -20.79 27.13 8.46
N LEU A 692 -21.86 27.87 8.76
CA LEU A 692 -22.77 28.39 7.74
C LEU A 692 -22.05 29.38 6.79
N ASP A 693 -21.24 30.28 7.34
CA ASP A 693 -20.47 31.25 6.55
C ASP A 693 -19.51 30.55 5.58
N TYR A 694 -18.88 29.44 5.99
CA TYR A 694 -18.04 28.63 5.10
C TYR A 694 -18.82 28.16 3.86
N TRP A 695 -19.99 27.55 4.07
CA TRP A 695 -20.80 27.02 2.97
C TRP A 695 -21.36 28.09 2.05
N THR A 696 -21.88 29.17 2.64
CA THR A 696 -22.41 30.30 1.85
C THR A 696 -21.32 30.96 1.01
N ASN A 697 -20.08 31.04 1.52
CA ASN A 697 -18.93 31.52 0.74
C ASN A 697 -18.48 30.51 -0.35
N MET A 698 -18.49 29.20 -0.08
CA MET A 698 -18.13 28.18 -1.08
C MET A 698 -19.11 28.16 -2.27
N LEU A 699 -20.40 28.36 -1.98
CA LEU A 699 -21.49 28.23 -2.94
C LEU A 699 -21.99 29.58 -3.47
N CYS A 700 -21.33 30.69 -3.09
CA CYS A 700 -21.66 31.99 -3.66
C CYS A 700 -21.43 31.96 -5.18
N ASP A 701 -22.36 32.54 -5.94
CA ASP A 701 -22.32 32.58 -7.41
C ASP A 701 -22.25 31.20 -8.10
N ALA A 702 -22.62 30.11 -7.41
CA ALA A 702 -22.68 28.79 -8.03
C ALA A 702 -23.82 28.70 -9.06
N THR A 703 -23.58 27.99 -10.16
CA THR A 703 -24.63 27.72 -11.15
C THR A 703 -25.61 26.69 -10.59
N TYR A 704 -26.86 27.08 -10.34
CA TYR A 704 -27.90 26.20 -9.79
C TYR A 704 -28.51 25.28 -10.85
N GLY A 705 -28.82 24.04 -10.47
CA GLY A 705 -29.70 23.16 -11.25
C GLY A 705 -29.18 22.79 -12.64
N LEU A 706 -27.88 22.56 -12.78
CA LEU A 706 -27.22 22.32 -14.06
C LEU A 706 -27.83 21.13 -14.83
N GLU A 707 -28.70 21.43 -15.81
CA GLU A 707 -29.19 20.46 -16.78
C GLU A 707 -28.04 20.10 -17.74
N LEU A 708 -27.59 18.84 -17.69
CA LEU A 708 -26.60 18.31 -18.63
C LEU A 708 -27.21 18.29 -20.03
N ALA A 709 -26.84 19.24 -20.89
CA ALA A 709 -27.26 19.28 -22.28
C ALA A 709 -26.53 18.18 -23.09
N LEU A 710 -26.96 16.94 -22.95
CA LEU A 710 -26.31 15.75 -23.54
C LEU A 710 -26.62 15.57 -25.05
N SER A 711 -27.39 16.48 -25.67
CA SER A 711 -27.75 16.47 -27.09
C SER A 711 -28.07 17.87 -27.64
N ASP A 712 -27.66 18.15 -28.89
CA ASP A 712 -27.88 19.43 -29.62
C ASP A 712 -29.36 19.76 -29.91
N ASN A 713 -30.31 18.87 -29.60
CA ASN A 713 -31.62 18.88 -30.27
C ASN A 713 -32.86 18.64 -29.37
N GLN A 714 -32.85 18.98 -28.08
CA GLN A 714 -34.08 18.88 -27.26
C GLN A 714 -34.49 20.16 -26.54
N LYS A 715 -35.82 20.38 -26.61
CA LYS A 715 -36.59 21.47 -26.01
C LYS A 715 -36.69 21.27 -24.50
N THR A 716 -36.64 22.39 -23.80
CA THR A 716 -36.90 22.58 -22.37
C THR A 716 -38.14 21.80 -21.91
N ILE A 717 -37.96 20.75 -21.12
CA ILE A 717 -39.04 20.13 -20.35
C ILE A 717 -39.02 20.82 -18.99
N ALA A 718 -40.12 21.49 -18.63
CA ALA A 718 -40.20 22.26 -17.40
C ALA A 718 -40.03 21.37 -16.15
N ALA A 719 -39.33 21.90 -15.14
CA ALA A 719 -38.90 21.23 -13.92
C ALA A 719 -40.02 20.80 -12.93
N HIS A 720 -41.29 20.67 -13.34
CA HIS A 720 -42.43 20.63 -12.42
C HIS A 720 -43.38 19.42 -12.51
N GLU A 721 -42.98 18.30 -13.11
CA GLU A 721 -43.73 17.03 -12.94
C GLU A 721 -42.98 16.10 -11.97
N SER A 722 -43.61 15.85 -10.82
CA SER A 722 -43.09 15.14 -9.65
C SER A 722 -43.12 13.62 -9.82
N SER A 723 -42.46 13.09 -10.87
CA SER A 723 -42.23 11.65 -10.97
C SER A 723 -40.94 11.29 -10.23
N SER A 724 -41.05 10.47 -9.19
CA SER A 724 -39.89 9.87 -8.50
C SER A 724 -39.33 8.65 -9.23
N LYS A 725 -39.96 8.21 -10.33
CA LYS A 725 -39.61 6.98 -11.05
C LYS A 725 -38.15 6.99 -11.50
N ALA A 726 -37.39 6.03 -11.00
CA ALA A 726 -35.97 5.89 -11.31
C ALA A 726 -35.69 4.73 -12.27
N GLY A 727 -34.64 4.90 -13.07
CA GLY A 727 -33.88 3.79 -13.67
C GLY A 727 -32.55 3.63 -12.92
N TRP A 728 -31.89 2.49 -13.10
CA TRP A 728 -30.54 2.30 -12.58
C TRP A 728 -29.68 1.46 -13.54
N ILE A 729 -28.38 1.71 -13.52
CA ILE A 729 -27.36 0.95 -14.26
C ILE A 729 -26.22 0.63 -13.29
N GLU A 730 -25.68 -0.59 -13.38
CA GLU A 730 -24.47 -0.98 -12.67
C GLU A 730 -23.28 -1.02 -13.64
N TYR A 731 -22.20 -0.35 -13.27
CA TYR A 731 -20.92 -0.38 -13.97
C TYR A 731 -19.86 -1.01 -13.07
N LYS A 732 -19.15 -2.01 -13.61
CA LYS A 732 -18.08 -2.73 -12.91
C LYS A 732 -16.76 -2.52 -13.65
N PRO A 733 -15.88 -1.62 -13.18
CA PRO A 733 -14.53 -1.51 -13.70
C PRO A 733 -13.80 -2.84 -13.60
N LYS A 734 -12.90 -3.12 -14.55
CA LYS A 734 -12.04 -4.30 -14.48
C LYS A 734 -11.11 -4.22 -13.25
N PRO A 735 -10.77 -5.34 -12.59
CA PRO A 735 -9.91 -5.34 -11.40
C PRO A 735 -8.58 -4.60 -11.61
N GLU A 736 -7.98 -4.70 -12.80
CA GLU A 736 -6.73 -4.02 -13.12
C GLU A 736 -6.88 -2.49 -13.16
N ILE A 737 -8.05 -1.99 -13.59
CA ILE A 737 -8.36 -0.56 -13.59
C ILE A 737 -8.51 -0.09 -12.15
N THR A 738 -9.31 -0.80 -11.35
CA THR A 738 -9.53 -0.49 -9.93
C THR A 738 -8.21 -0.46 -9.16
N HIS A 739 -7.34 -1.47 -9.31
CA HIS A 739 -6.03 -1.49 -8.66
C HIS A 739 -5.16 -0.29 -9.05
N ARG A 740 -5.16 0.07 -10.34
CA ARG A 740 -4.40 1.24 -10.82
C ARG A 740 -5.00 2.57 -10.35
N LEU A 741 -6.32 2.67 -10.20
CA LEU A 741 -6.96 3.85 -9.60
C LEU A 741 -6.53 4.02 -8.14
N TYR A 742 -6.34 2.94 -7.36
CA TYR A 742 -5.74 3.03 -6.03
C TYR A 742 -4.28 3.53 -6.08
N SER A 743 -3.46 2.96 -6.95
CA SER A 743 -2.07 3.41 -7.12
C SER A 743 -2.01 4.88 -7.52
N PHE A 744 -2.90 5.30 -8.41
CA PHE A 744 -3.03 6.67 -8.89
C PHE A 744 -3.50 7.63 -7.79
N ALA A 745 -4.47 7.21 -6.97
CA ALA A 745 -4.89 7.96 -5.78
C ALA A 745 -3.70 8.20 -4.83
N ARG A 746 -2.88 7.17 -4.57
CA ARG A 746 -1.66 7.28 -3.76
C ARG A 746 -0.62 8.22 -4.35
N GLN A 747 -0.34 8.13 -5.65
CA GLN A 747 0.60 9.02 -6.35
C GLN A 747 0.21 10.51 -6.22
N ASN A 748 -1.09 10.81 -6.11
CA ASN A 748 -1.62 12.17 -5.98
C ASN A 748 -1.99 12.55 -4.53
N ASN A 749 -1.59 11.76 -3.52
CA ASN A 749 -1.93 11.97 -2.11
C ASN A 749 -3.45 12.17 -1.89
N ALA A 750 -4.29 11.38 -2.56
CA ALA A 750 -5.75 11.51 -2.53
C ALA A 750 -6.42 10.17 -2.17
N SER A 751 -7.68 10.21 -1.73
CA SER A 751 -8.48 9.00 -1.53
C SER A 751 -9.01 8.47 -2.87
N LEU A 752 -9.33 7.17 -2.92
CA LEU A 752 -10.05 6.61 -4.07
C LEU A 752 -11.35 7.38 -4.35
N PHE A 753 -12.07 7.74 -3.29
CA PHE A 753 -13.26 8.57 -3.38
C PHE A 753 -12.98 9.88 -4.12
N SER A 754 -11.91 10.60 -3.79
CA SER A 754 -11.55 11.87 -4.45
C SER A 754 -11.25 11.66 -5.94
N VAL A 755 -10.54 10.58 -6.29
CA VAL A 755 -10.22 10.26 -7.69
C VAL A 755 -11.47 9.91 -8.49
N VAL A 756 -12.35 9.06 -7.94
CA VAL A 756 -13.60 8.68 -8.62
C VAL A 756 -14.57 9.86 -8.72
N TYR A 757 -14.65 10.69 -7.67
CA TYR A 757 -15.43 11.91 -7.65
C TYR A 757 -14.96 12.89 -8.74
N ALA A 758 -13.65 13.14 -8.82
CA ALA A 758 -13.05 13.98 -9.85
C ALA A 758 -13.28 13.41 -11.26
N ALA A 759 -13.18 12.09 -11.43
CA ALA A 759 -13.43 11.42 -12.70
C ALA A 759 -14.89 11.56 -13.15
N ILE A 760 -15.86 11.35 -12.26
CA ILE A 760 -17.29 11.54 -12.57
C ILE A 760 -17.55 13.01 -12.94
N ALA A 761 -17.06 13.95 -12.12
CA ALA A 761 -17.21 15.38 -12.38
C ALA A 761 -16.59 15.78 -13.74
N LEU A 762 -15.41 15.25 -14.06
CA LEU A 762 -14.72 15.47 -15.32
C LEU A 762 -15.48 14.86 -16.51
N SER A 763 -16.03 13.65 -16.39
CA SER A 763 -16.88 13.04 -17.42
C SER A 763 -18.10 13.90 -17.73
N LEU A 764 -18.76 14.43 -16.69
CA LEU A 764 -19.90 15.33 -16.85
C LEU A 764 -19.50 16.66 -17.47
N HIS A 765 -18.36 17.23 -17.06
CA HIS A 765 -17.77 18.41 -17.69
C HIS A 765 -17.54 18.21 -19.18
N LYS A 766 -16.97 17.07 -19.58
CA LYS A 766 -16.68 16.74 -20.98
C LYS A 766 -17.93 16.56 -21.83
N LEU A 767 -18.99 15.99 -21.26
CA LEU A 767 -20.25 15.77 -21.97
C LEU A 767 -21.11 17.03 -22.03
N GLY A 768 -21.11 17.87 -21.00
CA GLY A 768 -21.94 19.07 -20.91
C GLY A 768 -21.24 20.39 -21.23
N ASN A 769 -19.92 20.39 -21.44
CA ASN A 769 -19.08 21.60 -21.57
C ASN A 769 -19.26 22.59 -20.40
N LEU A 770 -19.24 22.04 -19.18
CA LEU A 770 -19.56 22.76 -17.95
C LEU A 770 -18.40 23.66 -17.50
N LYS A 771 -18.65 24.88 -17.02
CA LYS A 771 -17.58 25.70 -16.40
C LYS A 771 -17.38 25.34 -14.93
N ASP A 772 -18.46 25.01 -14.25
CA ASP A 772 -18.50 24.52 -12.90
C ASP A 772 -19.63 23.51 -12.75
N ILE A 773 -19.56 22.73 -11.68
CA ILE A 773 -20.61 21.79 -11.28
C ILE A 773 -20.74 21.81 -9.76
N VAL A 774 -21.98 21.81 -9.26
CA VAL A 774 -22.27 21.59 -7.85
C VAL A 774 -22.70 20.14 -7.69
N ILE A 775 -22.01 19.42 -6.81
CA ILE A 775 -22.24 18.00 -6.56
C ILE A 775 -22.58 17.83 -5.09
N GLY A 776 -23.68 17.14 -4.81
CA GLY A 776 -24.07 16.74 -3.47
C GLY A 776 -23.34 15.50 -2.99
N THR A 777 -23.05 15.43 -1.69
CA THR A 777 -22.51 14.22 -1.05
C THR A 777 -22.98 14.09 0.39
N SER A 778 -23.00 12.86 0.90
CA SER A 778 -23.29 12.57 2.32
C SER A 778 -22.09 12.93 3.18
N ALA A 779 -22.33 13.59 4.31
CA ALA A 779 -21.37 13.70 5.40
C ALA A 779 -21.97 13.11 6.67
N SER A 780 -21.15 12.53 7.55
CA SER A 780 -21.65 11.82 8.74
C SER A 780 -22.39 12.74 9.73
N GLY A 781 -22.14 14.05 9.69
CA GLY A 781 -22.63 15.02 10.67
C GLY A 781 -22.06 14.82 12.09
N ARG A 782 -21.18 13.84 12.29
CA ARG A 782 -20.58 13.47 13.60
C ARG A 782 -19.21 14.10 13.74
N THR A 783 -19.19 15.32 14.25
CA THR A 783 -17.95 16.04 14.58
C THR A 783 -17.47 15.77 16.02
N ASP A 784 -18.37 15.31 16.90
CA ASP A 784 -18.05 14.98 18.29
C ASP A 784 -17.82 13.46 18.48
N PRO A 785 -16.63 13.03 18.95
CA PRO A 785 -16.29 11.61 19.13
C PRO A 785 -17.19 10.86 20.09
N ASP A 786 -17.76 11.55 21.08
CA ASP A 786 -18.67 10.95 22.06
C ASP A 786 -19.94 10.41 21.39
N THR A 787 -20.26 10.88 20.18
CA THR A 787 -21.40 10.43 19.40
C THR A 787 -21.11 9.18 18.57
N TYR A 788 -19.87 8.70 18.42
CA TYR A 788 -19.56 7.60 17.49
C TYR A 788 -20.24 6.26 17.81
N GLU A 789 -20.55 6.00 19.08
CA GLU A 789 -21.30 4.81 19.51
C GLU A 789 -22.82 5.06 19.59
N THR A 790 -23.28 6.27 19.23
CA THR A 790 -24.69 6.65 19.30
C THR A 790 -25.41 6.32 18.01
N VAL A 791 -26.40 5.43 18.06
CA VAL A 791 -27.29 5.17 16.93
C VAL A 791 -28.34 6.29 16.82
N GLY A 792 -28.49 6.85 15.63
CA GLY A 792 -29.38 7.98 15.34
C GLY A 792 -29.16 8.54 13.95
N TYR A 793 -29.94 9.54 13.54
CA TYR A 793 -29.77 10.21 12.25
C TYR A 793 -28.94 11.48 12.39
N PHE A 794 -27.65 11.39 12.05
CA PHE A 794 -26.71 12.52 12.06
C PHE A 794 -26.35 12.99 10.64
N THR A 795 -26.50 12.12 9.63
CA THR A 795 -26.10 12.40 8.25
C THR A 795 -26.69 13.72 7.75
N THR A 796 -25.81 14.56 7.23
CA THR A 796 -26.14 15.79 6.51
C THR A 796 -25.77 15.62 5.04
N MET A 797 -26.48 16.34 4.17
CA MET A 797 -26.05 16.53 2.79
C MET A 797 -25.23 17.81 2.70
N VAL A 798 -24.07 17.72 2.07
CA VAL A 798 -23.24 18.88 1.74
C VAL A 798 -23.11 19.02 0.23
N ALA A 799 -22.75 20.22 -0.24
CA ALA A 799 -22.63 20.50 -1.66
C ALA A 799 -21.26 21.10 -1.98
N HIS A 800 -20.52 20.46 -2.88
CA HIS A 800 -19.20 20.90 -3.33
C HIS A 800 -19.29 21.50 -4.72
N ARG A 801 -18.75 22.72 -4.88
CA ARG A 801 -18.59 23.37 -6.18
C ARG A 801 -17.21 23.06 -6.74
N LEU A 802 -17.16 22.37 -7.88
CA LEU A 802 -15.92 22.15 -8.63
C LEU A 802 -15.91 23.05 -9.88
N GLN A 803 -14.76 23.66 -10.16
CA GLN A 803 -14.55 24.52 -11.33
C GLN A 803 -13.53 23.90 -12.27
N PHE A 804 -13.76 24.03 -13.58
CA PHE A 804 -12.91 23.45 -14.60
C PHE A 804 -12.18 24.55 -15.37
N TYR A 805 -10.85 24.50 -15.40
CA TYR A 805 -10.03 25.46 -16.12
C TYR A 805 -9.37 24.80 -17.35
N PRO A 806 -9.29 25.46 -18.52
CA PRO A 806 -8.77 24.83 -19.75
C PRO A 806 -7.33 24.30 -19.64
N GLU A 807 -6.47 24.97 -18.88
CA GLU A 807 -5.04 24.61 -18.69
C GLU A 807 -4.81 23.78 -17.42
N GLN A 808 -5.86 23.44 -16.67
CA GLN A 808 -5.76 22.63 -15.46
C GLN A 808 -5.24 21.24 -15.83
N SER A 809 -4.33 20.68 -15.03
CA SER A 809 -3.90 19.29 -15.19
C SER A 809 -4.87 18.34 -14.48
N VAL A 810 -4.84 17.06 -14.85
CA VAL A 810 -5.61 16.02 -14.14
C VAL A 810 -5.19 15.95 -12.67
N GLY A 811 -3.90 16.05 -12.36
CA GLY A 811 -3.38 16.06 -10.99
C GLY A 811 -3.93 17.22 -10.18
N THR A 812 -3.96 18.43 -10.75
CA THR A 812 -4.53 19.62 -10.10
C THR A 812 -6.04 19.47 -9.86
N LEU A 813 -6.81 18.90 -10.79
CA LEU A 813 -8.24 18.65 -10.55
C LEU A 813 -8.48 17.68 -9.38
N ILE A 814 -7.66 16.63 -9.27
CA ILE A 814 -7.75 15.66 -8.16
C ILE A 814 -7.35 16.32 -6.85
N GLU A 815 -6.31 17.15 -6.87
CA GLU A 815 -5.86 17.95 -5.74
C GLU A 815 -6.97 18.89 -5.24
N ASP A 816 -7.56 19.68 -6.14
CA ASP A 816 -8.66 20.60 -5.85
C ASP A 816 -9.89 19.85 -5.30
N THR A 817 -10.20 18.68 -5.87
CA THR A 817 -11.32 17.84 -5.42
C THR A 817 -11.07 17.29 -4.02
N ARG A 818 -9.88 16.73 -3.77
CA ARG A 818 -9.44 16.25 -2.45
C ARG A 818 -9.54 17.37 -1.41
N ASP A 819 -9.00 18.54 -1.72
CA ASP A 819 -8.94 19.66 -0.79
C ASP A 819 -10.34 20.21 -0.50
N THR A 820 -11.21 20.29 -1.52
CA THR A 820 -12.61 20.70 -1.36
C THR A 820 -13.36 19.77 -0.42
N ILE A 821 -13.25 18.45 -0.64
CA ILE A 821 -13.90 17.43 0.20
C ILE A 821 -13.36 17.53 1.64
N ASN A 822 -12.04 17.48 1.81
CA ASN A 822 -11.40 17.42 3.12
C ASN A 822 -11.63 18.69 3.96
N ASN A 823 -11.47 19.86 3.36
CA ASN A 823 -11.63 21.15 4.06
C ASN A 823 -13.08 21.42 4.46
N SER A 824 -14.03 20.74 3.83
CA SER A 824 -15.45 20.89 4.14
C SER A 824 -15.93 20.08 5.35
N MET A 825 -15.24 18.99 5.69
CA MET A 825 -15.67 18.05 6.75
C MET A 825 -15.87 18.70 8.13
N PRO A 826 -15.02 19.63 8.60
CA PRO A 826 -15.23 20.31 9.89
C PRO A 826 -16.51 21.15 9.96
N TYR A 827 -17.10 21.49 8.82
CA TYR A 827 -18.27 22.36 8.68
C TYR A 827 -19.55 21.59 8.32
N ALA A 828 -19.47 20.25 8.25
CA ALA A 828 -20.54 19.41 7.72
C ALA A 828 -21.75 19.22 8.68
N ASP A 829 -21.77 19.86 9.84
CA ASP A 829 -22.89 19.82 10.81
C ASP A 829 -24.07 20.72 10.42
N ILE A 830 -23.92 21.55 9.37
CA ILE A 830 -24.98 22.43 8.87
C ILE A 830 -25.77 21.73 7.76
N PRO A 831 -27.10 21.52 7.93
CA PRO A 831 -27.93 20.95 6.88
C PRO A 831 -28.04 21.83 5.62
N LEU A 832 -28.17 21.18 4.47
CA LEU A 832 -28.25 21.83 3.16
C LEU A 832 -29.40 22.83 3.04
N ASP A 833 -30.57 22.55 3.60
CA ASP A 833 -31.72 23.45 3.52
C ASP A 833 -31.46 24.78 4.23
N ILE A 834 -30.73 24.77 5.36
CA ILE A 834 -30.27 26.00 6.03
C ILE A 834 -29.28 26.78 5.15
N ILE A 835 -28.35 26.07 4.48
CA ILE A 835 -27.39 26.67 3.55
C ILE A 835 -28.12 27.33 2.38
N GLN A 836 -29.06 26.62 1.74
CA GLN A 836 -29.86 27.11 0.62
C GLN A 836 -30.71 28.32 1.00
N GLN A 837 -31.39 28.26 2.15
CA GLN A 837 -32.16 29.41 2.67
C GLN A 837 -31.27 30.63 2.88
N SER A 838 -30.06 30.43 3.38
CA SER A 838 -29.09 31.51 3.60
C SER A 838 -28.51 32.09 2.31
N LEU A 839 -28.49 31.30 1.22
CA LEU A 839 -28.19 31.76 -0.14
C LEU A 839 -29.39 32.45 -0.81
N GLY A 840 -30.55 32.53 -0.14
CA GLY A 840 -31.76 33.15 -0.66
C GLY A 840 -32.61 32.24 -1.56
N MET A 841 -32.33 30.94 -1.58
CA MET A 841 -33.15 29.97 -2.31
C MET A 841 -34.46 29.69 -1.57
N THR A 842 -35.49 29.40 -2.34
CA THR A 842 -36.81 29.00 -1.89
C THR A 842 -37.03 27.49 -2.14
N PRO A 843 -37.99 26.84 -1.46
CA PRO A 843 -38.30 25.44 -1.73
C PRO A 843 -38.69 25.15 -3.19
N GLU A 844 -39.20 26.15 -3.93
CA GLU A 844 -39.56 26.03 -5.35
C GLU A 844 -38.34 25.87 -6.26
N ASP A 845 -37.16 26.33 -5.82
CA ASP A 845 -35.89 26.23 -6.56
C ASP A 845 -35.30 24.80 -6.52
N GLY A 846 -35.82 23.93 -5.65
CA GLY A 846 -35.33 22.56 -5.48
C GLY A 846 -33.97 22.48 -4.78
N LEU A 847 -33.19 21.46 -5.14
CA LEU A 847 -31.83 21.28 -4.65
C LEU A 847 -30.83 22.10 -5.49
N ILE A 848 -29.81 22.63 -4.82
CA ILE A 848 -28.73 23.40 -5.46
C ILE A 848 -27.90 22.58 -6.46
N PHE A 849 -27.92 21.26 -6.33
CA PHE A 849 -27.27 20.28 -7.20
C PHE A 849 -28.30 19.31 -7.80
N ASP A 850 -27.94 18.72 -8.94
CA ASP A 850 -28.71 17.62 -9.55
C ASP A 850 -27.93 16.28 -9.55
N VAL A 851 -26.62 16.35 -9.28
CA VAL A 851 -25.71 15.21 -9.20
C VAL A 851 -25.35 14.93 -7.75
N TYR A 852 -25.46 13.67 -7.35
CA TYR A 852 -25.12 13.19 -6.01
C TYR A 852 -24.08 12.07 -6.09
N ILE A 853 -23.01 12.15 -5.30
CA ILE A 853 -21.96 11.11 -5.26
C ILE A 853 -21.75 10.67 -3.81
N GLN A 854 -21.79 9.36 -3.58
CA GLN A 854 -21.50 8.74 -2.29
C GLN A 854 -20.65 7.48 -2.43
N ILE A 855 -19.93 7.13 -1.36
CA ILE A 855 -19.13 5.91 -1.26
C ILE A 855 -19.59 5.05 -0.08
N HIS A 856 -19.74 3.76 -0.33
CA HIS A 856 -20.02 2.72 0.64
C HIS A 856 -18.78 1.81 0.70
N ALA A 857 -17.93 2.02 1.70
CA ALA A 857 -16.72 1.23 1.91
C ALA A 857 -16.89 0.30 3.11
N ASN A 858 -16.50 -0.97 2.96
CA ASN A 858 -16.53 -2.00 4.01
C ASN A 858 -17.95 -2.21 4.58
N ASN A 859 -18.88 -2.58 3.70
CA ASN A 859 -20.29 -2.74 4.04
C ASN A 859 -20.53 -3.89 5.05
N ALA A 860 -20.94 -3.54 6.28
CA ALA A 860 -21.20 -4.49 7.36
C ALA A 860 -22.39 -5.44 7.11
N LEU A 861 -23.09 -5.30 5.97
CA LEU A 861 -24.16 -6.20 5.53
C LEU A 861 -23.63 -7.46 4.83
N ASN A 862 -22.32 -7.58 4.62
CA ASN A 862 -21.65 -8.82 4.21
C ASN A 862 -20.72 -9.26 5.34
N GLY A 863 -20.95 -10.44 5.91
CA GLY A 863 -20.18 -10.86 7.08
C GLY A 863 -20.60 -12.20 7.65
N ALA A 864 -20.29 -12.41 8.93
CA ALA A 864 -20.69 -13.62 9.62
C ALA A 864 -20.98 -13.38 11.11
N LEU A 865 -21.95 -14.11 11.66
CA LEU A 865 -22.21 -14.14 13.09
C LEU A 865 -21.31 -15.19 13.76
N LYS A 866 -20.56 -14.79 14.78
CA LYS A 866 -19.68 -15.69 15.54
C LYS A 866 -20.51 -16.64 16.40
N THR A 867 -20.08 -17.89 16.49
CA THR A 867 -20.71 -18.89 17.37
C THR A 867 -19.70 -19.50 18.34
N PRO A 868 -20.14 -20.07 19.47
CA PRO A 868 -19.24 -20.67 20.47
C PRO A 868 -18.50 -21.90 19.96
N SER A 869 -19.02 -22.57 18.92
CA SER A 869 -18.42 -23.76 18.31
C SER A 869 -17.28 -23.42 17.34
N GLY A 870 -17.07 -22.14 17.02
CA GLY A 870 -16.06 -21.68 16.05
C GLY A 870 -16.50 -21.80 14.59
N ASN A 871 -17.74 -22.23 14.33
CA ASN A 871 -18.34 -22.23 12.99
C ASN A 871 -19.13 -20.93 12.81
N ASP A 872 -18.62 -20.00 12.01
CA ASP A 872 -19.29 -18.73 11.75
C ASP A 872 -20.53 -18.94 10.87
N ILE A 873 -21.62 -18.21 11.15
CA ILE A 873 -22.85 -18.22 10.34
C ILE A 873 -22.71 -17.10 9.31
N CYS A 874 -22.40 -17.46 8.06
CA CYS A 874 -22.16 -16.48 7.01
C CYS A 874 -23.47 -15.88 6.49
N TYR A 875 -23.45 -14.58 6.15
CA TYR A 875 -24.54 -13.89 5.48
C TYR A 875 -24.02 -12.91 4.44
N ARG A 876 -24.86 -12.61 3.45
CA ARG A 876 -24.56 -11.63 2.40
C ARG A 876 -25.75 -10.73 2.14
N GLN A 877 -25.49 -9.49 1.78
CA GLN A 877 -26.54 -8.55 1.41
C GLN A 877 -27.22 -8.98 0.10
N ILE A 878 -28.53 -8.77 0.04
CA ILE A 878 -29.30 -8.75 -1.20
C ILE A 878 -29.48 -7.28 -1.57
N ASP A 879 -28.94 -6.86 -2.72
CA ASP A 879 -29.09 -5.50 -3.23
C ASP A 879 -30.58 -5.19 -3.49
N PRO A 880 -31.10 -4.03 -3.03
CA PRO A 880 -32.49 -3.65 -3.25
C PRO A 880 -32.72 -3.17 -4.69
N ASP A 881 -33.89 -3.45 -5.24
CA ASP A 881 -34.33 -2.84 -6.50
C ASP A 881 -34.59 -1.33 -6.31
N LYS A 882 -33.88 -0.48 -7.06
CA LYS A 882 -34.06 0.98 -7.01
C LYS A 882 -35.14 1.41 -7.98
N LYS A 883 -36.33 1.72 -7.45
CA LYS A 883 -37.52 2.12 -8.23
C LYS A 883 -37.80 3.62 -8.14
N GLU A 884 -37.23 4.29 -7.14
CA GLU A 884 -37.41 5.71 -6.88
C GLU A 884 -36.07 6.41 -6.65
N SER A 885 -35.98 7.71 -7.00
CA SER A 885 -34.82 8.56 -6.74
C SER A 885 -35.26 9.98 -6.40
N MET A 886 -34.61 10.59 -5.40
CA MET A 886 -34.77 12.01 -5.10
C MET A 886 -33.86 12.91 -5.93
N PHE A 887 -32.77 12.34 -6.48
CA PHE A 887 -31.74 13.08 -7.21
C PHE A 887 -31.86 12.85 -8.71
N GLY A 888 -31.36 13.80 -9.51
CA GLY A 888 -31.30 13.67 -10.96
C GLY A 888 -30.40 12.51 -11.39
N LEU A 889 -29.12 12.56 -10.98
CA LEU A 889 -28.14 11.49 -11.11
C LEU A 889 -27.51 11.20 -9.74
N GLN A 890 -27.56 9.94 -9.32
CA GLN A 890 -26.95 9.47 -8.08
C GLN A 890 -25.92 8.39 -8.39
N PHE A 891 -24.68 8.63 -7.98
CA PHE A 891 -23.55 7.74 -8.14
C PHE A 891 -23.18 7.14 -6.79
N GLU A 892 -23.20 5.81 -6.71
CA GLU A 892 -22.88 5.08 -5.49
C GLU A 892 -21.70 4.17 -5.76
N ILE A 893 -20.57 4.51 -5.14
CA ILE A 893 -19.32 3.78 -5.25
C ILE A 893 -19.36 2.71 -4.17
N MET A 894 -19.50 1.45 -4.56
CA MET A 894 -19.46 0.31 -3.63
C MET A 894 -18.04 -0.26 -3.64
N GLU A 895 -17.38 -0.27 -2.49
CA GLU A 895 -16.08 -0.91 -2.26
C GLU A 895 -16.28 -2.09 -1.29
N ASP A 896 -16.15 -3.31 -1.82
CA ASP A 896 -16.31 -4.56 -1.10
C ASP A 896 -14.99 -5.35 -1.09
N VAL A 897 -14.76 -6.15 -0.05
CA VAL A 897 -13.68 -7.15 0.00
C VAL A 897 -14.29 -8.53 -0.07
N ILE A 898 -14.02 -9.28 -1.14
CA ILE A 898 -14.54 -10.63 -1.35
C ILE A 898 -13.34 -11.56 -1.54
N ASP A 899 -13.25 -12.61 -0.70
CA ASP A 899 -12.14 -13.60 -0.72
C ASP A 899 -10.73 -12.99 -0.63
N GLY A 900 -10.60 -11.84 0.04
CA GLY A 900 -9.32 -11.12 0.19
C GLY A 900 -8.97 -10.16 -0.95
N GLU A 901 -9.80 -10.07 -1.99
CA GLU A 901 -9.64 -9.15 -3.11
C GLU A 901 -10.59 -7.95 -2.98
N ARG A 902 -10.10 -6.73 -3.25
CA ARG A 902 -10.92 -5.51 -3.25
C ARG A 902 -11.63 -5.35 -4.58
N ILE A 903 -12.96 -5.22 -4.55
CA ILE A 903 -13.81 -5.03 -5.72
C ILE A 903 -14.51 -3.68 -5.61
N MET A 904 -14.48 -2.90 -6.71
CA MET A 904 -15.22 -1.65 -6.84
C MET A 904 -16.31 -1.83 -7.89
N ARG A 905 -17.52 -1.33 -7.62
CA ARG A 905 -18.59 -1.14 -8.60
C ARG A 905 -19.25 0.22 -8.41
N LEU A 906 -19.81 0.77 -9.49
CA LEU A 906 -20.53 2.03 -9.51
C LEU A 906 -22.00 1.76 -9.83
N VAL A 907 -22.90 2.07 -8.92
CA VAL A 907 -24.35 2.00 -9.14
C VAL A 907 -24.84 3.40 -9.45
N ILE A 908 -25.46 3.58 -10.61
CA ILE A 908 -25.94 4.86 -11.11
C ILE A 908 -27.45 4.82 -11.14
N THR A 909 -28.08 5.51 -10.20
CA THR A 909 -29.53 5.68 -10.13
C THR A 909 -29.89 7.04 -10.72
N TYR A 910 -30.93 7.09 -11.55
CA TYR A 910 -31.28 8.33 -12.25
C TYR A 910 -32.78 8.49 -12.42
N ARG A 911 -33.21 9.75 -12.46
CA ARG A 911 -34.59 10.13 -12.77
C ARG A 911 -34.86 9.94 -14.26
N ALA A 912 -35.64 8.92 -14.60
CA ALA A 912 -35.86 8.51 -15.99
C ALA A 912 -36.65 9.54 -16.81
N ASP A 913 -37.38 10.43 -16.15
CA ASP A 913 -38.07 11.58 -16.76
C ASP A 913 -37.12 12.71 -17.16
N ARG A 914 -35.97 12.85 -16.47
CA ARG A 914 -34.94 13.87 -16.75
C ARG A 914 -33.78 13.33 -17.59
N TYR A 915 -33.37 12.10 -17.33
CA TYR A 915 -32.22 11.45 -17.97
C TYR A 915 -32.68 10.18 -18.69
N PRO A 916 -32.81 10.21 -20.03
CA PRO A 916 -33.03 9.00 -20.82
C PRO A 916 -31.90 7.98 -20.60
N GLU A 917 -32.23 6.70 -20.64
CA GLU A 917 -31.25 5.61 -20.43
C GLU A 917 -30.02 5.72 -21.34
N GLU A 918 -30.20 6.11 -22.61
CA GLU A 918 -29.11 6.33 -23.59
C GLU A 918 -28.10 7.38 -23.12
N HIS A 919 -28.58 8.45 -22.48
CA HIS A 919 -27.72 9.50 -21.93
C HIS A 919 -26.88 8.97 -20.76
N VAL A 920 -27.48 8.17 -19.89
CA VAL A 920 -26.80 7.57 -18.75
C VAL A 920 -25.77 6.53 -19.21
N GLN A 921 -26.09 5.74 -20.23
CA GLN A 921 -25.13 4.82 -20.86
C GLN A 921 -23.91 5.57 -21.40
N ARG A 922 -24.12 6.72 -22.07
CA ARG A 922 -23.02 7.56 -22.54
C ARG A 922 -22.17 8.12 -21.39
N ILE A 923 -22.79 8.49 -20.27
CA ILE A 923 -22.07 8.88 -19.05
C ILE A 923 -21.18 7.71 -18.56
N CYS A 924 -21.71 6.49 -18.49
CA CYS A 924 -20.94 5.31 -18.11
C CYS A 924 -19.74 5.06 -19.03
N GLU A 925 -19.94 5.16 -20.35
CA GLU A 925 -18.88 4.99 -21.34
C GLU A 925 -17.77 6.03 -21.19
N THR A 926 -18.13 7.30 -20.95
CA THR A 926 -17.14 8.35 -20.70
C THR A 926 -16.44 8.14 -19.36
N ILE A 927 -17.11 7.68 -18.31
CA ILE A 927 -16.47 7.31 -17.03
C ILE A 927 -15.45 6.18 -17.24
N ASP A 928 -15.79 5.13 -18.00
CA ASP A 928 -14.87 4.02 -18.29
C ASP A 928 -13.60 4.49 -19.03
N LYS A 929 -13.77 5.40 -20.01
CA LYS A 929 -12.64 6.02 -20.72
C LYS A 929 -11.79 6.88 -19.79
N VAL A 930 -12.39 7.69 -18.92
CA VAL A 930 -11.67 8.53 -17.95
C VAL A 930 -10.92 7.66 -16.93
N PHE A 931 -11.56 6.62 -16.39
CA PHE A 931 -10.90 5.67 -15.50
C PHE A 931 -9.72 5.00 -16.18
N THR A 932 -9.89 4.52 -17.41
CA THR A 932 -8.80 3.91 -18.19
C THR A 932 -7.68 4.92 -18.44
N PHE A 933 -8.01 6.16 -18.76
CA PHE A 933 -7.03 7.22 -18.97
C PHE A 933 -6.22 7.52 -17.69
N PHE A 934 -6.87 7.55 -16.52
CA PHE A 934 -6.21 7.72 -15.21
C PHE A 934 -5.24 6.58 -14.87
N THR A 935 -5.32 5.44 -15.58
CA THR A 935 -4.37 4.33 -15.41
C THR A 935 -3.11 4.43 -16.27
N THR A 936 -2.96 5.50 -17.07
CA THR A 936 -1.79 5.71 -17.94
C THR A 936 -0.64 6.41 -17.20
N PRO A 937 0.63 6.16 -17.57
CA PRO A 937 1.77 6.85 -16.96
C PRO A 937 1.72 8.37 -17.17
N ASP A 938 2.22 9.12 -16.20
CA ASP A 938 2.36 10.59 -16.22
C ASP A 938 1.06 11.39 -16.41
N VAL A 939 -0.10 10.75 -16.30
CA VAL A 939 -1.42 11.36 -16.55
C VAL A 939 -1.70 12.57 -15.66
N SER A 940 -1.17 12.62 -14.43
CA SER A 940 -1.31 13.75 -13.52
C SER A 940 -0.82 15.07 -14.11
N SER A 941 0.17 15.03 -15.00
CA SER A 941 0.73 16.22 -15.65
C SER A 941 -0.03 16.67 -16.90
N LEU A 942 -0.95 15.82 -17.42
CA LEU A 942 -1.65 16.10 -18.66
C LEU A 942 -2.81 17.09 -18.43
N PRO A 943 -3.02 18.03 -19.36
CA PRO A 943 -4.13 18.99 -19.26
C PRO A 943 -5.48 18.29 -19.46
N LEU A 944 -6.53 18.79 -18.79
CA LEU A 944 -7.89 18.26 -18.89
C LEU A 944 -8.37 18.17 -20.35
N ALA A 945 -7.92 19.07 -21.24
CA ALA A 945 -8.23 19.05 -22.66
C ALA A 945 -7.86 17.73 -23.37
N GLN A 946 -6.84 17.00 -22.90
CA GLN A 946 -6.36 15.74 -23.50
C GLN A 946 -7.13 14.50 -23.03
N VAL A 947 -8.00 14.64 -22.02
CA VAL A 947 -8.80 13.54 -21.49
C VAL A 947 -9.86 13.14 -22.53
N PRO A 948 -9.98 11.84 -22.87
CA PRO A 948 -10.90 11.36 -23.90
C PRO A 948 -12.38 11.53 -23.51
N VAL A 949 -13.25 11.63 -24.52
CA VAL A 949 -14.72 11.68 -24.39
C VAL A 949 -15.36 10.43 -24.97
#